data_AF-A0A504J2M2-F1
#
_entry.id   AF-A0A504J2M2-F1
#
_cell.length_a   1.000
_cell.length_b   1.000
_cell.length_c   1.000
_cell.angle_alpha   90.00
_cell.angle_beta   90.00
_cell.angle_gamma   90.00
#
_symmetry.space_group_name_H-M   'P 1'
#
loop_
_entity.id
_entity.type
_entity.pdbx_description
1 polymer ?
#
loop_
_entity_poly.entity_id
_entity_poly.type
_entity_poly.pdbx_seq_one_letter_code
_entity_poly.pdbx_strand_id
1 'polypeptide(L)'
;MKHKTVKQTVITLFFFITLFTINAQDEDVMFQAFDWNVQNQPAGQTWYNVVSQNRNAINDAGIDLIWMPPPSNSAAPQGYLPRELYDVNSSYGTENQLKTLINQYHALGIKVISDIVINHRVGSPDAVTFRNPNWPTFYITADDEGRNFVNGPVDFSINPDFFPGTALKADGSNGGFAAARDLDHKNPAVRAEIIRWMNFLKNDIGFDGWRYDFVHGYDPIYNKEYNDATNPYFAVGELLESSRVQTNNWVNFTQRSSSAFDFNTKVSLQNAIRDNNLSYLRDFEGKPSGMIGINPTKSVTFLDNHDTGEAQQCCGSNFVFPGGETNLRKGYAYILTHPGNPMVFWTHFFDRGTGVRNAIRDLIAIRKSVRVFAGSSINIVEARNDLYAAYIDGRSGTIAMKLGSRNWSPNGSGWTLRTSGNDYAVWTQGGSSNNQQDATPFTVNFFKPSGWGNTLNAYFFDSAANATIPGTSEWPGQQMTRIAGTQWYSYTITPPSGVAPENIRVIFNDGSNQTGNLSRNTNGWYRGSSWTNNCPSDCGNAFASASQQSINNKSNVKHEFTLSPNPITDQTQLRLNTEEGLLEITVSNLSGSTTTVFNQKVNNGQKTINIEGAKLKTPGVYFYTIKLNGVTLKQLKAVKK
;
A
#
# COMPACT_ATOMS: atom_id res chain seq x y z
N MET A 1 -16.66 -65.08 -46.71
CA MET A 1 -15.80 -64.78 -45.54
C MET A 1 -16.30 -63.50 -44.88
N LYS A 2 -16.90 -63.60 -43.70
CA LYS A 2 -17.39 -62.48 -42.88
C LYS A 2 -16.29 -62.12 -41.89
N HIS A 3 -15.73 -60.91 -41.96
CA HIS A 3 -15.03 -60.30 -40.83
C HIS A 3 -15.70 -58.97 -40.49
N LYS A 4 -16.40 -58.97 -39.36
CA LYS A 4 -16.92 -57.77 -38.69
C LYS A 4 -15.77 -57.09 -37.97
N THR A 5 -15.50 -55.83 -38.27
CA THR A 5 -14.57 -54.98 -37.52
C THR A 5 -15.37 -54.28 -36.42
N VAL A 6 -15.03 -54.56 -35.17
CA VAL A 6 -15.57 -53.88 -33.98
C VAL A 6 -14.90 -52.50 -33.89
N LYS A 7 -15.70 -51.42 -33.95
CA LYS A 7 -15.25 -50.07 -33.56
C LYS A 7 -15.50 -49.88 -32.07
N GLN A 8 -14.43 -49.74 -31.29
CA GLN A 8 -14.50 -49.23 -29.92
C GLN A 8 -14.61 -47.70 -29.96
N THR A 9 -15.71 -47.16 -29.46
CA THR A 9 -15.90 -45.73 -29.23
C THR A 9 -15.35 -45.40 -27.85
N VAL A 10 -14.21 -44.71 -27.78
CA VAL A 10 -13.70 -44.09 -26.55
C VAL A 10 -14.41 -42.74 -26.39
N ILE A 11 -15.27 -42.62 -25.38
CA ILE A 11 -15.88 -41.36 -24.96
C ILE A 11 -14.89 -40.69 -24.00
N THR A 12 -14.16 -39.67 -24.48
CA THR A 12 -13.32 -38.83 -23.63
C THR A 12 -14.18 -37.74 -23.01
N LEU A 13 -14.46 -37.88 -21.71
CA LEU A 13 -15.18 -36.88 -20.91
C LEU A 13 -14.20 -35.73 -20.56
N PHE A 14 -14.32 -34.58 -21.23
CA PHE A 14 -13.58 -33.37 -20.87
C PHE A 14 -14.18 -32.76 -19.59
N PHE A 15 -13.54 -33.00 -18.45
CA PHE A 15 -13.77 -32.20 -17.24
C PHE A 15 -13.09 -30.84 -17.44
N PHE A 16 -13.87 -29.80 -17.76
CA PHE A 16 -13.44 -28.41 -17.61
C PHE A 16 -13.38 -28.09 -16.11
N ILE A 17 -12.23 -28.31 -15.49
CA ILE A 17 -11.92 -27.67 -14.21
C ILE A 17 -11.46 -26.25 -14.58
N THR A 18 -12.38 -25.29 -14.54
CA THR A 18 -12.01 -23.87 -14.45
C THR A 18 -11.31 -23.66 -13.11
N LEU A 19 -9.98 -23.75 -13.12
CA LEU A 19 -9.14 -23.22 -12.05
C LEU A 19 -9.37 -21.71 -12.02
N PHE A 20 -10.23 -21.24 -11.12
CA PHE A 20 -10.24 -19.84 -10.74
C PHE A 20 -8.89 -19.55 -10.07
N THR A 21 -7.97 -18.98 -10.82
CA THR A 21 -6.76 -18.40 -10.24
C THR A 21 -7.19 -17.23 -9.38
N ILE A 22 -7.18 -17.42 -8.06
CA ILE A 22 -7.29 -16.33 -7.09
C ILE A 22 -6.01 -15.51 -7.24
N ASN A 23 -6.08 -14.39 -7.94
CA ASN A 23 -4.97 -13.44 -7.95
C ASN A 23 -5.09 -12.63 -6.66
N ALA A 24 -4.14 -12.78 -5.74
CA ALA A 24 -4.14 -12.07 -4.46
C ALA A 24 -4.37 -10.55 -4.60
N GLN A 25 -3.98 -9.98 -5.73
CA GLN A 25 -4.14 -8.57 -6.12
C GLN A 25 -5.59 -8.10 -6.26
N ASP A 26 -6.54 -9.00 -6.50
CA ASP A 26 -7.92 -8.59 -6.80
C ASP A 26 -8.69 -8.09 -5.57
N GLU A 27 -8.18 -8.30 -4.36
CA GLU A 27 -8.75 -7.76 -3.11
C GLU A 27 -8.00 -6.49 -2.63
N ASP A 28 -6.95 -6.05 -3.33
CA ASP A 28 -6.09 -4.96 -2.88
C ASP A 28 -6.82 -3.61 -2.82
N VAL A 29 -6.47 -2.82 -1.82
CA VAL A 29 -6.81 -1.38 -1.74
C VAL A 29 -5.55 -0.56 -2.02
N MET A 30 -5.62 0.26 -3.07
CA MET A 30 -4.56 1.15 -3.48
C MET A 30 -4.61 2.46 -2.67
N PHE A 31 -3.46 3.10 -2.51
CA PHE A 31 -3.34 4.40 -1.87
C PHE A 31 -2.36 5.29 -2.65
N GLN A 32 -2.83 6.43 -3.16
CA GLN A 32 -1.92 7.43 -3.73
C GLN A 32 -1.25 8.18 -2.58
N ALA A 33 0.05 7.98 -2.42
CA ALA A 33 0.82 8.44 -1.26
C ALA A 33 1.46 9.83 -1.46
N PHE A 34 0.80 10.72 -2.22
CA PHE A 34 1.28 12.05 -2.53
C PHE A 34 0.15 12.93 -3.10
N ASP A 35 0.32 14.26 -3.01
CA ASP A 35 -0.50 15.30 -3.65
C ASP A 35 0.43 16.23 -4.46
N TRP A 36 -0.10 17.21 -5.20
CA TRP A 36 0.64 18.04 -6.14
C TRP A 36 1.74 18.92 -5.53
N ASN A 37 1.62 19.27 -4.25
CA ASN A 37 2.50 20.22 -3.57
C ASN A 37 3.45 19.57 -2.55
N VAL A 38 3.47 18.25 -2.46
CA VAL A 38 4.21 17.51 -1.43
C VAL A 38 5.74 17.58 -1.55
N GLN A 39 6.27 17.98 -2.70
CA GLN A 39 7.68 18.33 -2.87
C GLN A 39 8.09 19.56 -2.05
N ASN A 40 7.13 20.42 -1.69
CA ASN A 40 7.38 21.63 -0.89
C ASN A 40 7.38 21.30 0.61
N GLN A 41 8.35 20.50 1.04
CA GLN A 41 8.49 20.15 2.46
C GLN A 41 9.18 21.26 3.28
N PRO A 42 8.84 21.41 4.58
CA PRO A 42 9.59 22.25 5.49
C PRO A 42 11.08 21.88 5.52
N ALA A 43 11.93 22.87 5.84
CA ALA A 43 13.37 22.66 5.94
C ALA A 43 13.70 21.49 6.91
N GLY A 44 14.55 20.56 6.46
CA GLY A 44 14.92 19.36 7.22
C GLY A 44 13.97 18.17 7.06
N GLN A 45 12.89 18.31 6.30
CA GLN A 45 11.95 17.23 5.98
C GLN A 45 12.02 16.89 4.48
N THR A 46 11.76 15.63 4.15
CA THR A 46 11.60 15.15 2.76
C THR A 46 10.32 14.36 2.66
N TRP A 47 9.71 14.31 1.47
CA TRP A 47 8.44 13.61 1.31
C TRP A 47 8.56 12.12 1.59
N TYR A 48 9.65 11.48 1.15
CA TYR A 48 9.92 10.08 1.48
C TYR A 48 9.96 9.84 3.00
N ASN A 49 10.48 10.77 3.80
CA ASN A 49 10.44 10.63 5.26
C ASN A 49 9.01 10.78 5.81
N VAL A 50 8.19 11.69 5.28
CA VAL A 50 6.78 11.85 5.70
C VAL A 50 6.00 10.56 5.45
N VAL A 51 6.11 10.00 4.25
CA VAL A 51 5.40 8.75 3.89
C VAL A 51 5.91 7.58 4.73
N SER A 52 7.22 7.50 4.99
CA SER A 52 7.83 6.50 5.88
C SER A 52 7.33 6.59 7.33
N GLN A 53 7.18 7.80 7.85
CA GLN A 53 6.70 8.06 9.22
C GLN A 53 5.24 7.67 9.40
N ASN A 54 4.43 7.78 8.33
CA ASN A 54 2.99 7.47 8.36
C ASN A 54 2.64 6.02 7.97
N ARG A 55 3.63 5.16 7.69
CA ARG A 55 3.41 3.78 7.23
C ARG A 55 2.50 2.94 8.12
N ASN A 56 2.57 3.12 9.45
CA ASN A 56 1.73 2.37 10.38
C ASN A 56 0.27 2.78 10.23
N ALA A 57 -0.03 4.08 10.09
CA ALA A 57 -1.40 4.54 9.87
C ALA A 57 -1.98 4.04 8.54
N ILE A 58 -1.14 3.92 7.51
CA ILE A 58 -1.52 3.37 6.20
C ILE A 58 -1.76 1.86 6.29
N ASN A 59 -0.88 1.12 6.99
CA ASN A 59 -1.04 -0.31 7.25
C ASN A 59 -2.29 -0.63 8.09
N ASP A 60 -2.50 0.13 9.17
CA ASP A 60 -3.63 -0.06 10.09
C ASP A 60 -4.97 0.26 9.41
N ALA A 61 -4.96 1.07 8.35
CA ALA A 61 -6.12 1.29 7.49
C ALA A 61 -6.43 0.10 6.56
N GLY A 62 -5.52 -0.86 6.42
CA GLY A 62 -5.66 -2.02 5.54
C GLY A 62 -5.27 -1.75 4.08
N ILE A 63 -4.39 -0.79 3.82
CA ILE A 63 -3.85 -0.55 2.47
C ILE A 63 -2.86 -1.66 2.08
N ASP A 64 -2.92 -2.12 0.83
CA ASP A 64 -2.07 -3.21 0.31
C ASP A 64 -1.03 -2.72 -0.70
N LEU A 65 -1.31 -1.60 -1.37
CA LEU A 65 -0.53 -1.07 -2.49
C LEU A 65 -0.44 0.45 -2.40
N ILE A 66 0.76 1.02 -2.34
CA ILE A 66 0.95 2.48 -2.39
C ILE A 66 1.51 2.90 -3.75
N TRP A 67 0.99 4.00 -4.29
CA TRP A 67 1.51 4.68 -5.47
C TRP A 67 2.34 5.90 -5.05
N MET A 68 3.62 5.87 -5.42
CA MET A 68 4.61 6.92 -5.16
C MET A 68 4.81 7.81 -6.40
N PRO A 69 5.16 9.10 -6.22
CA PRO A 69 5.36 10.03 -7.32
C PRO A 69 6.56 9.65 -8.21
N PRO A 70 6.74 10.30 -9.38
CA PRO A 70 7.86 10.00 -10.27
C PRO A 70 9.21 10.13 -9.53
N PRO A 71 10.05 9.08 -9.51
CA PRO A 71 11.22 9.03 -8.62
C PRO A 71 12.44 9.75 -9.19
N SER A 72 12.49 9.95 -10.51
CA SER A 72 13.66 10.47 -11.22
C SER A 72 13.83 11.99 -11.06
N ASN A 73 15.06 12.43 -11.31
CA ASN A 73 15.40 13.83 -11.52
C ASN A 73 14.52 14.43 -12.62
N SER A 74 13.97 15.61 -12.34
CA SER A 74 12.98 16.27 -13.19
C SER A 74 13.20 17.78 -13.18
N ALA A 75 12.87 18.44 -14.30
CA ALA A 75 12.90 19.89 -14.40
C ALA A 75 11.79 20.56 -13.55
N ALA A 76 10.60 19.95 -13.52
CA ALA A 76 9.54 20.34 -12.59
C ALA A 76 9.69 19.52 -11.30
N PRO A 77 9.60 20.15 -10.11
CA PRO A 77 9.83 19.45 -8.85
C PRO A 77 8.73 18.43 -8.51
N GLN A 78 7.60 18.42 -9.23
CA GLN A 78 6.56 17.38 -9.18
C GLN A 78 6.94 16.07 -9.91
N GLY A 79 8.06 16.03 -10.63
CA GLY A 79 8.54 14.80 -11.28
C GLY A 79 8.06 14.57 -12.73
N TYR A 80 7.01 15.27 -13.19
CA TYR A 80 6.42 15.07 -14.52
C TYR A 80 7.15 15.74 -15.69
N LEU A 81 8.38 16.23 -15.50
CA LEU A 81 9.27 16.65 -16.58
C LEU A 81 10.62 15.93 -16.43
N PRO A 82 10.65 14.59 -16.57
CA PRO A 82 11.81 13.78 -16.24
C PRO A 82 13.00 14.12 -17.15
N ARG A 83 14.20 14.16 -16.55
CA ARG A 83 15.44 14.59 -17.20
C ARG A 83 16.50 13.48 -17.17
N GLU A 84 17.01 13.17 -15.98
CA GLU A 84 18.02 12.15 -15.73
C GLU A 84 17.37 10.92 -15.08
N LEU A 85 16.93 9.97 -15.90
CA LEU A 85 16.05 8.87 -15.49
C LEU A 85 16.65 7.99 -14.37
N TYR A 86 17.96 7.72 -14.40
CA TYR A 86 18.62 6.90 -13.37
C TYR A 86 19.05 7.69 -12.13
N ASP A 87 19.01 9.02 -12.16
CA ASP A 87 19.20 9.82 -10.95
C ASP A 87 17.88 9.90 -10.21
N VAL A 88 17.72 9.07 -9.17
CA VAL A 88 16.50 9.05 -8.34
C VAL A 88 16.62 9.90 -7.08
N ASN A 89 17.57 10.84 -7.06
CA ASN A 89 17.58 11.93 -6.10
C ASN A 89 16.67 13.06 -6.64
N SER A 90 15.44 13.10 -6.15
CA SER A 90 14.41 14.03 -6.62
C SER A 90 14.04 15.04 -5.56
N SER A 91 13.11 15.95 -5.88
CA SER A 91 12.54 16.90 -4.92
C SER A 91 11.79 16.22 -3.76
N TYR A 92 11.51 14.92 -3.85
CA TYR A 92 10.88 14.13 -2.79
C TYR A 92 11.88 13.58 -1.76
N GLY A 93 13.16 13.50 -2.10
CA GLY A 93 14.22 12.96 -1.24
C GLY A 93 15.32 12.23 -2.01
N THR A 94 16.25 11.63 -1.26
CA THR A 94 17.40 10.92 -1.83
C THR A 94 17.06 9.47 -2.21
N GLU A 95 17.89 8.85 -3.06
CA GLU A 95 17.79 7.42 -3.40
C GLU A 95 17.75 6.53 -2.14
N ASN A 96 18.62 6.81 -1.16
CA ASN A 96 18.68 6.04 0.08
C ASN A 96 17.39 6.16 0.90
N GLN A 97 16.76 7.35 0.92
CA GLN A 97 15.47 7.54 1.58
C GLN A 97 14.37 6.78 0.86
N LEU A 98 14.36 6.80 -0.48
CA LEU A 98 13.41 6.02 -1.29
C LEU A 98 13.54 4.52 -1.04
N LYS A 99 14.75 3.97 -1.10
CA LYS A 99 15.02 2.56 -0.78
C LYS A 99 14.61 2.20 0.65
N THR A 100 14.85 3.09 1.60
CA THR A 100 14.45 2.89 3.00
C THR A 100 12.93 2.84 3.12
N LEU A 101 12.21 3.76 2.50
CA LEU A 101 10.75 3.78 2.46
C LEU A 101 10.21 2.48 1.89
N ILE A 102 10.68 2.06 0.71
CA ILE A 102 10.20 0.85 0.03
C ILE A 102 10.38 -0.38 0.93
N ASN A 103 11.59 -0.55 1.49
CA ASN A 103 11.86 -1.67 2.40
C ASN A 103 10.97 -1.66 3.66
N GLN A 104 10.62 -0.48 4.18
CA GLN A 104 9.72 -0.37 5.34
C GLN A 104 8.29 -0.78 5.00
N TYR A 105 7.78 -0.45 3.81
CA TYR A 105 6.46 -0.91 3.36
C TYR A 105 6.46 -2.41 3.03
N HIS A 106 7.52 -2.91 2.40
CA HIS A 106 7.68 -4.35 2.16
C HIS A 106 7.69 -5.16 3.47
N ALA A 107 8.30 -4.64 4.54
CA ALA A 107 8.28 -5.27 5.86
C ALA A 107 6.88 -5.36 6.49
N LEU A 108 5.92 -4.54 6.02
CA LEU A 108 4.51 -4.58 6.39
C LEU A 108 3.66 -5.41 5.39
N GLY A 109 4.29 -5.99 4.36
CA GLY A 109 3.59 -6.70 3.29
C GLY A 109 2.94 -5.79 2.24
N ILE A 110 3.18 -4.48 2.31
CA ILE A 110 2.60 -3.49 1.40
C ILE A 110 3.49 -3.33 0.17
N LYS A 111 2.88 -3.34 -1.00
CA LYS A 111 3.52 -3.17 -2.30
C LYS A 111 3.67 -1.69 -2.66
N VAL A 112 4.73 -1.34 -3.39
CA VAL A 112 5.04 0.04 -3.75
C VAL A 112 5.17 0.16 -5.26
N ILE A 113 4.33 0.97 -5.91
CA ILE A 113 4.40 1.23 -7.36
C ILE A 113 4.95 2.62 -7.64
N SER A 114 5.74 2.71 -8.71
CA SER A 114 6.29 3.98 -9.21
C SER A 114 5.34 4.60 -10.21
N ASP A 115 5.23 5.91 -10.17
CA ASP A 115 4.78 6.68 -11.33
C ASP A 115 5.83 6.62 -12.45
N ILE A 116 5.40 6.34 -13.67
CA ILE A 116 6.24 6.10 -14.84
C ILE A 116 5.86 7.11 -15.92
N VAL A 117 6.69 8.15 -16.05
CA VAL A 117 6.55 9.22 -17.04
C VAL A 117 7.45 8.88 -18.23
N ILE A 118 6.86 8.27 -19.26
CA ILE A 118 7.56 7.80 -20.45
C ILE A 118 6.96 8.30 -21.76
N ASN A 119 5.88 9.09 -21.73
CA ASN A 119 5.43 9.76 -22.97
C ASN A 119 6.52 10.74 -23.47
N HIS A 120 7.05 11.54 -22.55
CA HIS A 120 7.95 12.64 -22.88
C HIS A 120 9.13 12.73 -21.92
N ARG A 121 10.16 13.48 -22.33
CA ARG A 121 11.37 13.72 -21.56
C ARG A 121 11.95 15.11 -21.87
N VAL A 122 12.63 15.72 -20.92
CA VAL A 122 13.37 16.99 -21.14
C VAL A 122 14.87 16.78 -21.13
N GLY A 123 15.62 17.62 -21.85
CA GLY A 123 17.09 17.59 -21.81
C GLY A 123 17.67 18.19 -20.52
N SER A 124 18.96 17.92 -20.28
CA SER A 124 19.69 18.36 -19.09
C SER A 124 20.27 19.78 -19.20
N PRO A 125 21.18 20.06 -20.15
CA PRO A 125 21.70 21.40 -20.35
C PRO A 125 20.81 22.27 -21.27
N ASP A 126 19.94 21.66 -22.06
CA ASP A 126 19.08 22.31 -23.06
C ASP A 126 17.83 21.43 -23.32
N ALA A 127 17.02 21.75 -24.32
CA ALA A 127 15.76 21.06 -24.60
C ALA A 127 15.91 19.64 -25.19
N VAL A 128 17.08 19.27 -25.76
CA VAL A 128 17.23 18.07 -26.61
C VAL A 128 18.45 17.21 -26.26
N THR A 129 19.33 17.67 -25.38
CA THR A 129 20.50 16.94 -24.90
C THR A 129 20.10 16.11 -23.68
N PHE A 130 19.76 14.84 -23.90
CA PHE A 130 19.39 13.90 -22.84
C PHE A 130 20.63 13.32 -22.15
N ARG A 131 20.61 13.22 -20.81
CA ARG A 131 21.69 12.60 -20.03
C ARG A 131 21.14 11.59 -19.04
N ASN A 132 21.95 10.59 -18.73
CA ASN A 132 21.65 9.56 -17.73
C ASN A 132 20.25 8.90 -17.90
N PRO A 133 20.02 8.17 -18.99
CA PRO A 133 20.98 7.78 -20.03
C PRO A 133 21.12 8.84 -21.15
N ASN A 134 22.25 8.80 -21.87
CA ASN A 134 22.44 9.61 -23.08
C ASN A 134 21.57 9.05 -24.21
N TRP A 135 20.65 9.87 -24.72
CA TRP A 135 19.79 9.50 -25.84
C TRP A 135 20.02 10.46 -27.01
N PRO A 136 20.11 9.95 -28.25
CA PRO A 136 20.21 10.80 -29.42
C PRO A 136 18.87 11.46 -29.72
N THR A 137 18.89 12.60 -30.40
CA THR A 137 17.68 13.38 -30.71
C THR A 137 16.68 12.63 -31.60
N PHE A 138 17.11 11.63 -32.38
CA PHE A 138 16.18 10.79 -33.16
C PHE A 138 15.34 9.82 -32.31
N TYR A 139 15.47 9.83 -30.98
CA TYR A 139 14.58 9.12 -30.05
C TYR A 139 13.26 9.87 -29.77
N ILE A 140 13.13 11.11 -30.23
CA ILE A 140 11.88 11.90 -30.12
C ILE A 140 10.99 11.67 -31.35
N THR A 141 9.67 11.90 -31.27
CA THR A 141 8.75 11.67 -32.40
C THR A 141 9.06 12.57 -33.60
N ALA A 142 8.62 12.19 -34.80
CA ALA A 142 8.91 12.92 -36.03
C ALA A 142 8.29 14.33 -36.08
N ASP A 143 7.16 14.50 -35.38
CA ASP A 143 6.36 15.72 -35.31
C ASP A 143 6.73 16.63 -34.14
N ASP A 144 7.68 16.22 -33.29
CA ASP A 144 8.17 17.04 -32.19
C ASP A 144 9.06 18.19 -32.69
N GLU A 145 8.78 19.42 -32.23
CA GLU A 145 9.51 20.62 -32.63
C GLU A 145 10.98 20.62 -32.19
N GLY A 146 11.34 19.69 -31.30
CA GLY A 146 12.67 19.45 -30.79
C GLY A 146 13.66 19.10 -31.88
N ARG A 147 13.15 18.48 -32.95
CA ARG A 147 13.93 18.16 -34.16
C ARG A 147 14.42 19.39 -34.90
N ASN A 148 13.82 20.57 -34.68
CA ASN A 148 14.27 21.82 -35.30
C ASN A 148 15.43 22.49 -34.53
N PHE A 149 15.75 22.04 -33.31
CA PHE A 149 16.84 22.61 -32.51
C PHE A 149 18.22 22.03 -32.83
N VAL A 150 18.30 21.01 -33.68
CA VAL A 150 19.57 20.41 -34.12
C VAL A 150 20.01 21.00 -35.46
N ASN A 151 21.23 21.54 -35.49
CA ASN A 151 21.86 22.10 -36.69
C ASN A 151 22.24 20.98 -37.67
N GLY A 152 21.27 20.50 -38.46
CA GLY A 152 21.46 19.54 -39.54
C GLY A 152 20.32 18.53 -39.61
N PRO A 153 20.03 17.95 -40.80
CA PRO A 153 19.00 16.93 -40.92
C PRO A 153 19.32 15.78 -39.96
N VAL A 154 18.41 15.53 -39.03
CA VAL A 154 18.47 14.36 -38.16
C VAL A 154 18.38 13.15 -39.07
N ASP A 155 19.49 12.44 -39.24
CA ASP A 155 19.53 11.22 -40.02
C ASP A 155 18.52 10.27 -39.37
N PHE A 156 17.41 10.04 -40.08
CA PHE A 156 16.47 9.02 -39.65
C PHE A 156 17.27 7.73 -39.56
N SER A 157 16.89 6.83 -38.66
CA SER A 157 17.25 5.43 -38.85
C SER A 157 16.89 5.10 -40.30
N ILE A 158 17.90 4.98 -41.17
CA ILE A 158 17.77 4.64 -42.60
C ILE A 158 17.40 3.15 -42.72
N ASN A 159 16.71 2.62 -41.71
CA ASN A 159 16.15 1.30 -41.73
C ASN A 159 14.87 1.38 -42.55
N PRO A 160 14.83 0.78 -43.76
CA PRO A 160 13.63 0.77 -44.60
C PRO A 160 12.43 0.06 -43.95
N ASP A 161 12.65 -0.68 -42.84
CA ASP A 161 11.60 -1.31 -42.05
C ASP A 161 10.99 -0.39 -40.98
N PHE A 162 11.52 0.84 -40.81
CA PHE A 162 11.15 1.72 -39.70
C PHE A 162 10.87 3.16 -40.12
N PHE A 163 9.58 3.51 -40.17
CA PHE A 163 9.13 4.91 -40.31
C PHE A 163 8.89 5.51 -38.92
N PRO A 164 9.51 6.66 -38.60
CA PRO A 164 9.39 7.28 -37.28
C PRO A 164 7.92 7.60 -36.96
N GLY A 165 7.54 7.36 -35.70
CA GLY A 165 6.18 7.61 -35.23
C GLY A 165 5.85 9.10 -35.10
N THR A 166 4.55 9.42 -35.14
CA THR A 166 3.99 10.68 -34.62
C THR A 166 3.54 10.45 -33.17
N ALA A 167 3.40 11.52 -32.38
CA ALA A 167 2.80 11.44 -31.05
C ALA A 167 1.31 11.11 -31.19
N LEU A 168 0.92 9.87 -30.90
CA LEU A 168 -0.43 9.36 -31.15
C LEU A 168 -1.14 9.02 -29.84
N LYS A 169 -2.37 9.50 -29.72
CA LYS A 169 -3.36 8.99 -28.78
C LYS A 169 -3.78 7.57 -29.13
N ALA A 170 -4.32 6.89 -28.12
CA ALA A 170 -4.87 5.54 -28.27
C ALA A 170 -6.04 5.45 -29.26
N ASP A 171 -6.69 6.57 -29.58
CA ASP A 171 -7.73 6.68 -30.61
C ASP A 171 -7.18 7.08 -32.00
N GLY A 172 -5.86 7.27 -32.12
CA GLY A 172 -5.18 7.68 -33.34
C GLY A 172 -5.11 9.20 -33.58
N SER A 173 -5.60 10.05 -32.67
CA SER A 173 -5.46 11.51 -32.77
C SER A 173 -4.11 12.01 -32.22
N ASN A 174 -3.72 13.27 -32.48
CA ASN A 174 -2.44 13.79 -31.98
C ASN A 174 -2.46 13.95 -30.45
N GLY A 175 -1.50 13.32 -29.78
CA GLY A 175 -1.43 13.21 -28.32
C GLY A 175 -0.21 13.89 -27.68
N GLY A 176 0.56 14.68 -28.43
CA GLY A 176 1.83 15.23 -27.97
C GLY A 176 1.72 16.13 -26.73
N PHE A 177 2.80 16.18 -25.97
CA PHE A 177 2.95 17.02 -24.78
C PHE A 177 3.93 18.15 -25.04
N ALA A 178 3.39 19.30 -25.46
CA ALA A 178 4.16 20.44 -25.98
C ALA A 178 5.24 21.00 -25.03
N ALA A 179 5.19 20.73 -23.72
CA ALA A 179 6.16 21.26 -22.76
C ALA A 179 7.44 20.41 -22.62
N ALA A 180 7.50 19.21 -23.23
CA ALA A 180 8.69 18.35 -23.22
C ALA A 180 8.85 17.66 -24.58
N ARG A 181 9.85 16.77 -24.73
CA ARG A 181 10.08 16.03 -25.99
C ARG A 181 9.32 14.71 -25.97
N ASP A 182 8.35 14.53 -26.86
CA ASP A 182 7.61 13.27 -27.00
C ASP A 182 8.52 12.16 -27.54
N LEU A 183 8.51 10.98 -26.93
CA LEU A 183 9.40 9.86 -27.24
C LEU A 183 8.82 8.98 -28.35
N ASP A 184 9.66 8.55 -29.30
CA ASP A 184 9.25 7.63 -30.36
C ASP A 184 9.24 6.18 -29.86
N HIS A 185 8.12 5.77 -29.26
CA HIS A 185 7.95 4.38 -28.82
C HIS A 185 7.94 3.36 -29.97
N LYS A 186 7.77 3.77 -31.23
CA LYS A 186 7.96 2.83 -32.35
C LYS A 186 9.43 2.41 -32.48
N ASN A 187 10.37 3.25 -32.03
CA ASN A 187 11.79 2.96 -32.10
C ASN A 187 12.16 1.85 -31.09
N PRO A 188 12.61 0.65 -31.55
CA PRO A 188 12.96 -0.44 -30.65
C PRO A 188 14.10 -0.09 -29.67
N ALA A 189 14.98 0.85 -30.03
CA ALA A 189 16.03 1.30 -29.13
C ALA A 189 15.48 2.16 -27.98
N VAL A 190 14.47 2.99 -28.23
CA VAL A 190 13.74 3.72 -27.17
C VAL A 190 13.09 2.74 -26.20
N ARG A 191 12.38 1.73 -26.73
CA ARG A 191 11.73 0.71 -25.90
C ARG A 191 12.74 -0.09 -25.08
N ALA A 192 13.85 -0.50 -25.67
CA ALA A 192 14.90 -1.23 -24.97
C ALA A 192 15.52 -0.43 -23.81
N GLU A 193 15.73 0.87 -23.99
CA GLU A 193 16.23 1.75 -22.91
C GLU A 193 15.19 1.95 -21.80
N ILE A 194 13.91 2.17 -22.15
CA ILE A 194 12.82 2.26 -21.17
C ILE A 194 12.72 0.97 -20.35
N ILE A 195 12.75 -0.21 -21.00
CA ILE A 195 12.73 -1.51 -20.32
C ILE A 195 13.92 -1.65 -19.37
N ARG A 196 15.12 -1.21 -19.77
CA ARG A 196 16.31 -1.26 -18.93
C ARG A 196 16.18 -0.37 -17.70
N TRP A 197 15.66 0.84 -17.87
CA TRP A 197 15.42 1.78 -16.77
C TRP A 197 14.34 1.28 -15.81
N MET A 198 13.21 0.78 -16.31
CA MET A 198 12.16 0.22 -15.47
C MET A 198 12.63 -1.01 -14.70
N ASN A 199 13.50 -1.86 -15.30
CA ASN A 199 14.13 -2.95 -14.58
C ASN A 199 15.11 -2.47 -13.49
N PHE A 200 15.78 -1.33 -13.67
CA PHE A 200 16.55 -0.70 -12.60
C PHE A 200 15.64 -0.22 -11.46
N LEU A 201 14.52 0.45 -11.77
CA LEU A 201 13.53 0.84 -10.75
C LEU A 201 13.00 -0.37 -9.97
N LYS A 202 12.76 -1.49 -10.65
CA LYS A 202 12.29 -2.72 -10.00
C LYS A 202 13.38 -3.41 -9.18
N ASN A 203 14.51 -3.73 -9.80
CA ASN A 203 15.50 -4.64 -9.23
C ASN A 203 16.49 -3.95 -8.29
N ASP A 204 16.83 -2.68 -8.58
CA ASP A 204 17.83 -1.93 -7.83
C ASP A 204 17.21 -0.96 -6.82
N ILE A 205 16.07 -0.33 -7.15
CA ILE A 205 15.35 0.57 -6.24
C ILE A 205 14.32 -0.18 -5.39
N GLY A 206 13.64 -1.18 -5.95
CA GLY A 206 12.74 -2.08 -5.23
C GLY A 206 11.25 -1.86 -5.49
N PHE A 207 10.86 -1.10 -6.52
CA PHE A 207 9.45 -0.94 -6.86
C PHE A 207 8.82 -2.26 -7.32
N ASP A 208 7.55 -2.49 -6.98
CA ASP A 208 6.81 -3.69 -7.33
C ASP A 208 6.03 -3.55 -8.63
N GLY A 209 5.70 -2.35 -9.09
CA GLY A 209 4.84 -2.14 -10.26
C GLY A 209 4.70 -0.69 -10.69
N TRP A 210 3.77 -0.41 -11.60
CA TRP A 210 3.76 0.81 -12.43
C TRP A 210 2.41 1.52 -12.46
N ARG A 211 2.43 2.84 -12.28
CA ARG A 211 1.39 3.75 -12.76
C ARG A 211 1.94 4.46 -13.99
N TYR A 212 1.35 4.24 -15.15
CA TYR A 212 1.76 4.90 -16.40
C TYR A 212 1.07 6.24 -16.54
N ASP A 213 1.89 7.29 -16.55
CA ASP A 213 1.49 8.66 -16.80
C ASP A 213 1.08 8.85 -18.27
N PHE A 214 0.08 9.70 -18.49
CA PHE A 214 -0.28 10.25 -19.79
C PHE A 214 -0.28 9.22 -20.93
N VAL A 215 -1.04 8.12 -20.76
CA VAL A 215 -1.11 7.02 -21.75
C VAL A 215 -1.86 7.40 -23.04
N HIS A 216 -2.30 8.66 -23.13
CA HIS A 216 -2.72 9.32 -24.37
C HIS A 216 -1.54 9.67 -25.29
N GLY A 217 -0.29 9.52 -24.86
CA GLY A 217 0.85 9.94 -25.66
C GLY A 217 1.41 8.90 -26.64
N TYR A 218 1.05 7.62 -26.48
CA TYR A 218 1.64 6.52 -27.22
C TYR A 218 0.72 5.30 -27.33
N ASP A 219 1.05 4.37 -28.24
CA ASP A 219 0.25 3.17 -28.50
C ASP A 219 0.20 2.24 -27.26
N PRO A 220 -1.00 1.79 -26.82
CA PRO A 220 -1.15 0.94 -25.62
C PRO A 220 -0.41 -0.40 -25.71
N ILE A 221 -0.08 -0.88 -26.92
CA ILE A 221 0.69 -2.12 -27.08
C ILE A 221 2.07 -2.02 -26.42
N TYR A 222 2.64 -0.83 -26.30
CA TYR A 222 3.93 -0.66 -25.64
C TYR A 222 3.85 -0.84 -24.13
N ASN A 223 2.72 -0.47 -23.49
CA ASN A 223 2.50 -0.82 -22.08
C ASN A 223 2.56 -2.34 -21.88
N LYS A 224 2.02 -3.12 -22.83
CA LYS A 224 2.16 -4.58 -22.79
C LYS A 224 3.62 -5.01 -22.84
N GLU A 225 4.38 -4.50 -23.81
CA GLU A 225 5.80 -4.85 -23.96
C GLU A 225 6.58 -4.54 -22.68
N TYR A 226 6.34 -3.37 -22.08
CA TYR A 226 6.96 -2.97 -20.82
C TYR A 226 6.54 -3.85 -19.64
N ASN A 227 5.25 -4.18 -19.53
CA ASN A 227 4.74 -5.07 -18.49
C ASN A 227 5.30 -6.49 -18.63
N ASP A 228 5.32 -7.07 -19.83
CA ASP A 228 5.86 -8.41 -20.08
C ASP A 228 7.36 -8.47 -19.73
N ALA A 229 8.12 -7.42 -20.09
CA ALA A 229 9.56 -7.36 -19.86
C ALA A 229 9.96 -7.06 -18.41
N THR A 230 9.06 -6.51 -17.61
CA THR A 230 9.33 -6.11 -16.22
C THR A 230 8.56 -6.94 -15.19
N ASN A 231 7.51 -7.66 -15.59
CA ASN A 231 6.63 -8.48 -14.74
C ASN A 231 6.16 -7.75 -13.45
N PRO A 232 5.44 -6.62 -13.54
CA PRO A 232 5.01 -5.88 -12.37
C PRO A 232 3.97 -6.64 -11.56
N TYR A 233 3.94 -6.38 -10.25
CA TYR A 233 2.86 -6.77 -9.35
C TYR A 233 1.55 -6.12 -9.84
N PHE A 234 1.53 -4.82 -10.06
CA PHE A 234 0.35 -4.13 -10.57
C PHE A 234 0.74 -3.08 -11.61
N ALA A 235 -0.09 -2.91 -12.64
CA ALA A 235 0.08 -1.90 -13.67
C ALA A 235 -1.24 -1.18 -13.94
N VAL A 236 -1.22 0.16 -13.94
CA VAL A 236 -2.39 0.99 -14.27
C VAL A 236 -2.01 2.15 -15.17
N GLY A 237 -2.81 2.42 -16.20
CA GLY A 237 -2.66 3.60 -17.06
C GLY A 237 -3.61 4.72 -16.69
N GLU A 238 -3.12 5.96 -16.75
CA GLU A 238 -3.95 7.16 -16.70
C GLU A 238 -4.44 7.57 -18.08
N LEU A 239 -5.60 7.04 -18.47
CA LEU A 239 -6.33 7.49 -19.65
C LEU A 239 -7.50 8.38 -19.23
N LEU A 240 -7.31 9.70 -19.25
CA LEU A 240 -8.39 10.66 -19.03
C LEU A 240 -9.32 10.67 -20.25
N GLU A 241 -10.34 9.81 -20.25
CA GLU A 241 -11.29 9.67 -21.36
C GLU A 241 -12.74 9.71 -20.85
N SER A 242 -13.58 10.44 -21.57
CA SER A 242 -15.01 10.58 -21.29
C SER A 242 -15.81 9.30 -21.56
N SER A 243 -15.35 8.49 -22.52
CA SER A 243 -16.00 7.26 -22.93
C SER A 243 -15.45 6.03 -22.19
N ARG A 244 -16.27 5.43 -21.32
CA ARG A 244 -15.96 4.15 -20.65
C ARG A 244 -15.65 3.00 -21.61
N VAL A 245 -16.19 3.04 -22.83
CA VAL A 245 -15.90 2.05 -23.88
C VAL A 245 -14.49 2.25 -24.42
N GLN A 246 -14.07 3.50 -24.66
CA GLN A 246 -12.71 3.79 -25.09
C GLN A 246 -11.68 3.46 -24.00
N THR A 247 -11.99 3.74 -22.73
CA THR A 247 -11.17 3.30 -21.60
C THR A 247 -10.98 1.78 -21.58
N ASN A 248 -12.07 1.02 -21.80
CA ASN A 248 -11.96 -0.44 -21.89
C ASN A 248 -11.23 -0.92 -23.15
N ASN A 249 -11.37 -0.22 -24.28
CA ASN A 249 -10.62 -0.53 -25.50
C ASN A 249 -9.13 -0.36 -25.28
N TRP A 250 -8.69 0.72 -24.62
CA TRP A 250 -7.29 0.90 -24.23
C TRP A 250 -6.77 -0.30 -23.43
N VAL A 251 -7.52 -0.72 -22.40
CA VAL A 251 -7.18 -1.93 -21.63
C VAL A 251 -7.05 -3.16 -22.53
N ASN A 252 -7.97 -3.36 -23.47
CA ASN A 252 -7.90 -4.48 -24.41
C ASN A 252 -6.70 -4.39 -25.36
N PHE A 253 -6.30 -3.19 -25.79
CA PHE A 253 -5.12 -2.97 -26.66
C PHE A 253 -3.80 -3.20 -25.93
N THR A 254 -3.74 -2.98 -24.61
CA THR A 254 -2.63 -3.49 -23.78
C THR A 254 -2.61 -5.03 -23.65
N GLN A 255 -3.51 -5.72 -24.37
CA GLN A 255 -3.86 -7.14 -24.18
C GLN A 255 -4.18 -7.46 -22.73
N ARG A 256 -4.85 -6.52 -22.06
CA ARG A 256 -5.28 -6.62 -20.66
C ARG A 256 -4.10 -6.76 -19.68
N SER A 257 -2.88 -6.39 -20.08
CA SER A 257 -1.70 -6.39 -19.20
C SER A 257 -1.76 -5.26 -18.17
N SER A 258 -2.45 -4.16 -18.48
CA SER A 258 -2.71 -3.04 -17.57
C SER A 258 -4.17 -2.94 -17.15
N SER A 259 -4.41 -2.38 -15.96
CA SER A 259 -5.68 -1.76 -15.56
C SER A 259 -5.72 -0.29 -16.02
N ALA A 260 -6.86 0.37 -15.89
CA ALA A 260 -7.00 1.81 -16.17
C ALA A 260 -7.70 2.54 -15.02
N PHE A 261 -7.32 3.79 -14.77
CA PHE A 261 -8.06 4.66 -13.87
C PHE A 261 -9.47 4.92 -14.40
N ASP A 262 -10.48 4.71 -13.56
CA ASP A 262 -11.88 4.83 -13.92
C ASP A 262 -12.38 6.28 -13.73
N PHE A 263 -11.92 7.16 -14.62
CA PHE A 263 -12.41 8.54 -14.70
C PHE A 263 -13.92 8.62 -14.94
N ASN A 264 -14.51 7.60 -15.57
CA ASN A 264 -15.94 7.56 -15.86
C ASN A 264 -16.77 7.41 -14.58
N THR A 265 -16.34 6.54 -13.65
CA THR A 265 -16.95 6.42 -12.31
C THR A 265 -16.71 7.68 -11.51
N LYS A 266 -15.48 8.21 -11.53
CA LYS A 266 -15.13 9.45 -10.82
C LYS A 266 -16.08 10.60 -11.20
N VAL A 267 -16.27 10.84 -12.49
CA VAL A 267 -17.17 11.90 -13.01
C VAL A 267 -18.64 11.59 -12.70
N SER A 268 -19.09 10.36 -12.92
CA SER A 268 -20.50 9.99 -12.67
C SER A 268 -20.87 10.14 -11.19
N LEU A 269 -19.99 9.70 -10.28
CA LEU A 269 -20.19 9.80 -8.83
C LEU A 269 -20.13 11.24 -8.33
N GLN A 270 -19.17 12.02 -8.82
CA GLN A 270 -19.07 13.44 -8.54
C GLN A 270 -20.35 14.19 -8.96
N ASN A 271 -20.83 13.96 -10.18
CA ASN A 271 -22.04 14.61 -10.69
C ASN A 271 -23.28 14.13 -9.93
N ALA A 272 -23.37 12.84 -9.60
CA ALA A 272 -24.47 12.29 -8.82
C ALA A 272 -24.61 12.99 -7.45
N ILE A 273 -23.49 13.26 -6.78
CA ILE A 273 -23.47 13.95 -5.48
C ILE A 273 -23.76 15.44 -5.65
N ARG A 274 -23.16 16.09 -6.65
CA ARG A 274 -23.31 17.54 -6.89
C ARG A 274 -24.74 17.91 -7.26
N ASP A 275 -25.34 17.13 -8.16
CA ASP A 275 -26.68 17.39 -8.68
C ASP A 275 -27.77 16.83 -7.76
N ASN A 276 -27.38 16.18 -6.65
CA ASN A 276 -28.27 15.42 -5.78
C ASN A 276 -29.16 14.45 -6.58
N ASN A 277 -28.53 13.75 -7.53
CA ASN A 277 -29.18 12.83 -8.43
C ASN A 277 -28.41 11.51 -8.53
N LEU A 278 -28.70 10.59 -7.60
CA LEU A 278 -28.02 9.29 -7.54
C LEU A 278 -28.45 8.30 -8.64
N SER A 279 -29.42 8.66 -9.50
CA SER A 279 -29.79 7.84 -10.65
C SER A 279 -28.67 7.73 -11.68
N TYR A 280 -27.73 8.68 -11.70
CA TYR A 280 -26.55 8.65 -12.58
C TYR A 280 -25.62 7.47 -12.33
N LEU A 281 -25.74 6.80 -11.18
CA LEU A 281 -24.87 5.69 -10.79
C LEU A 281 -25.28 4.34 -11.41
N ARG A 282 -26.39 4.28 -12.14
CA ARG A 282 -26.88 3.09 -12.83
C ARG A 282 -27.12 3.37 -14.31
N ASP A 283 -26.54 2.56 -15.18
CA ASP A 283 -26.79 2.63 -16.62
C ASP A 283 -28.12 1.95 -17.01
N PHE A 284 -28.44 2.01 -18.31
CA PHE A 284 -29.68 1.46 -18.85
C PHE A 284 -29.75 -0.08 -18.78
N GLU A 285 -28.61 -0.77 -18.59
CA GLU A 285 -28.55 -2.23 -18.39
C GLU A 285 -28.61 -2.60 -16.90
N GLY A 286 -28.76 -1.62 -16.01
CA GLY A 286 -28.81 -1.85 -14.56
C GLY A 286 -27.44 -1.99 -13.90
N LYS A 287 -26.34 -1.71 -14.61
CA LYS A 287 -24.96 -1.84 -14.11
C LYS A 287 -24.43 -0.48 -13.62
N PRO A 288 -23.32 -0.46 -12.84
CA PRO A 288 -22.62 0.78 -12.54
C PRO A 288 -22.28 1.58 -13.81
N SER A 289 -22.45 2.89 -13.78
CA SER A 289 -22.36 3.73 -14.98
C SER A 289 -20.94 4.04 -15.48
N GLY A 290 -19.91 3.92 -14.64
CA GLY A 290 -18.50 4.11 -15.03
C GLY A 290 -17.81 2.84 -15.54
N MET A 291 -16.52 2.85 -15.85
CA MET A 291 -15.83 1.70 -16.46
C MET A 291 -15.97 0.40 -15.63
N ILE A 292 -16.13 0.50 -14.31
CA ILE A 292 -16.44 -0.64 -13.43
C ILE A 292 -17.66 -1.47 -13.87
N GLY A 293 -18.67 -0.90 -14.53
CA GLY A 293 -19.80 -1.71 -15.03
C GLY A 293 -19.50 -2.47 -16.33
N ILE A 294 -18.38 -2.20 -17.01
CA ILE A 294 -17.95 -2.90 -18.23
C ILE A 294 -16.87 -3.94 -17.90
N ASN A 295 -15.83 -3.54 -17.17
CA ASN A 295 -14.67 -4.38 -16.91
C ASN A 295 -14.10 -4.11 -15.51
N PRO A 296 -14.83 -4.51 -14.45
CA PRO A 296 -14.49 -4.15 -13.07
C PRO A 296 -13.11 -4.66 -12.66
N THR A 297 -12.69 -5.84 -13.13
CA THR A 297 -11.34 -6.40 -12.86
C THR A 297 -10.18 -5.52 -13.31
N LYS A 298 -10.42 -4.55 -14.21
CA LYS A 298 -9.41 -3.66 -14.78
C LYS A 298 -9.68 -2.19 -14.49
N SER A 299 -10.66 -1.88 -13.65
CA SER A 299 -11.00 -0.52 -13.25
C SER A 299 -10.32 -0.18 -11.93
N VAL A 300 -9.56 0.92 -11.90
CA VAL A 300 -9.06 1.52 -10.66
C VAL A 300 -9.96 2.71 -10.31
N THR A 301 -10.85 2.54 -9.33
CA THR A 301 -11.80 3.57 -8.93
C THR A 301 -11.21 4.52 -7.91
N PHE A 302 -11.49 5.81 -8.01
CA PHE A 302 -10.96 6.84 -7.12
C PHE A 302 -11.92 8.03 -7.05
N LEU A 303 -11.71 8.91 -6.06
CA LEU A 303 -12.48 10.16 -5.94
C LEU A 303 -11.73 11.35 -6.53
N ASP A 304 -10.47 11.51 -6.12
CA ASP A 304 -9.51 12.47 -6.68
C ASP A 304 -8.11 11.86 -6.71
N ASN A 305 -7.25 12.47 -7.51
CA ASN A 305 -5.80 12.26 -7.52
C ASN A 305 -5.08 13.62 -7.38
N HIS A 306 -3.77 13.67 -7.61
CA HIS A 306 -3.00 14.91 -7.50
C HIS A 306 -3.41 15.95 -8.55
N ASP A 307 -3.86 15.50 -9.73
CA ASP A 307 -4.32 16.33 -10.84
C ASP A 307 -5.72 16.93 -10.60
N THR A 308 -6.69 16.08 -10.27
CA THR A 308 -8.09 16.49 -10.11
C THR A 308 -8.36 17.11 -8.75
N GLY A 309 -7.52 16.82 -7.75
CA GLY A 309 -7.68 17.28 -6.37
C GLY A 309 -7.48 18.79 -6.22
N GLU A 310 -7.84 19.29 -5.03
CA GLU A 310 -7.86 20.73 -4.70
C GLU A 310 -6.51 21.45 -4.92
N ALA A 311 -5.38 20.74 -4.80
CA ALA A 311 -4.05 21.33 -4.84
C ALA A 311 -3.62 21.80 -6.25
N GLN A 312 -4.13 21.17 -7.31
CA GLN A 312 -3.77 21.48 -8.70
C GLN A 312 -4.98 21.91 -9.53
N GLN A 313 -6.08 21.15 -9.48
CA GLN A 313 -7.29 21.41 -10.26
C GLN A 313 -7.03 21.50 -11.77
N CYS A 314 -6.18 20.61 -12.32
CA CYS A 314 -5.74 20.59 -13.73
C CYS A 314 -6.87 20.79 -14.73
N CYS A 315 -8.01 20.22 -14.37
CA CYS A 315 -9.09 19.88 -15.26
C CYS A 315 -10.32 20.71 -14.93
N GLY A 316 -10.11 21.83 -14.21
CA GLY A 316 -11.11 22.75 -13.72
C GLY A 316 -11.57 22.43 -12.29
N SER A 317 -12.03 23.44 -11.56
CA SER A 317 -12.55 23.28 -10.19
C SER A 317 -13.75 22.32 -10.11
N ASN A 318 -14.52 22.19 -11.20
CA ASN A 318 -15.61 21.22 -11.30
C ASN A 318 -15.14 19.76 -11.38
N PHE A 319 -13.85 19.50 -11.58
CA PHE A 319 -13.27 18.16 -11.52
C PHE A 319 -12.87 17.75 -10.10
N VAL A 320 -12.76 18.67 -9.15
CA VAL A 320 -12.52 18.35 -7.73
C VAL A 320 -13.74 17.66 -7.15
N PHE A 321 -13.56 16.47 -6.55
CA PHE A 321 -14.67 15.75 -5.94
C PHE A 321 -15.39 16.64 -4.92
N PRO A 322 -16.73 16.62 -4.85
CA PRO A 322 -17.45 17.48 -3.91
C PRO A 322 -16.92 17.26 -2.48
N GLY A 323 -16.25 18.27 -1.95
CA GLY A 323 -15.53 18.18 -0.69
C GLY A 323 -16.44 18.15 0.53
N GLY A 324 -15.82 18.31 1.70
CA GLY A 324 -16.49 18.22 2.98
C GLY A 324 -16.73 16.78 3.43
N GLU A 325 -16.80 16.60 4.75
CA GLU A 325 -16.81 15.28 5.37
C GLU A 325 -17.95 14.38 4.87
N THR A 326 -19.17 14.94 4.73
CA THR A 326 -20.35 14.18 4.29
C THR A 326 -20.17 13.60 2.88
N ASN A 327 -19.70 14.41 1.93
CA ASN A 327 -19.61 13.97 0.54
C ASN A 327 -18.44 13.02 0.32
N LEU A 328 -17.30 13.25 0.99
CA LEU A 328 -16.17 12.33 0.96
C LEU A 328 -16.55 10.96 1.53
N ARG A 329 -17.29 10.91 2.65
CA ARG A 329 -17.79 9.65 3.21
C ARG A 329 -18.72 8.91 2.24
N LYS A 330 -19.65 9.61 1.56
CA LYS A 330 -20.49 9.01 0.50
C LYS A 330 -19.66 8.46 -0.66
N GLY A 331 -18.68 9.23 -1.14
CA GLY A 331 -17.80 8.81 -2.23
C GLY A 331 -17.01 7.55 -1.88
N TYR A 332 -16.40 7.52 -0.70
CA TYR A 332 -15.65 6.35 -0.24
C TYR A 332 -16.57 5.17 0.05
N ALA A 333 -17.77 5.39 0.58
CA ALA A 333 -18.76 4.32 0.76
C ALA A 333 -19.12 3.66 -0.57
N TYR A 334 -19.14 4.41 -1.69
CA TYR A 334 -19.29 3.83 -3.02
C TYR A 334 -18.06 3.01 -3.41
N ILE A 335 -16.90 3.65 -3.62
CA ILE A 335 -15.75 2.97 -4.24
C ILE A 335 -15.16 1.84 -3.38
N LEU A 336 -15.23 1.91 -2.04
CA LEU A 336 -14.69 0.86 -1.17
C LEU A 336 -15.63 -0.34 -1.01
N THR A 337 -16.93 -0.20 -1.30
CA THR A 337 -17.87 -1.34 -1.23
C THR A 337 -18.10 -2.01 -2.58
N HIS A 338 -17.81 -1.32 -3.69
CA HIS A 338 -18.12 -1.78 -5.05
C HIS A 338 -17.01 -2.66 -5.66
N PRO A 339 -17.30 -3.37 -6.77
CA PRO A 339 -16.26 -4.00 -7.59
C PRO A 339 -15.25 -2.98 -8.13
N GLY A 340 -14.15 -3.46 -8.70
CA GLY A 340 -13.00 -2.63 -9.05
C GLY A 340 -11.90 -2.64 -7.99
N ASN A 341 -10.79 -1.98 -8.31
CA ASN A 341 -9.62 -1.82 -7.46
C ASN A 341 -9.67 -0.40 -6.87
N PRO A 342 -10.13 -0.20 -5.62
CA PRO A 342 -10.30 1.14 -5.09
C PRO A 342 -8.98 1.79 -4.71
N MET A 343 -8.85 3.08 -5.00
CA MET A 343 -7.74 3.93 -4.58
C MET A 343 -8.22 4.99 -3.59
N VAL A 344 -7.50 5.10 -2.48
CA VAL A 344 -7.63 6.17 -1.49
C VAL A 344 -6.58 7.24 -1.78
N PHE A 345 -6.97 8.51 -1.65
CA PHE A 345 -6.08 9.65 -1.89
C PHE A 345 -5.49 10.19 -0.58
N TRP A 346 -4.17 10.46 -0.56
CA TRP A 346 -3.44 10.99 0.61
C TRP A 346 -4.22 12.12 1.30
N THR A 347 -4.55 13.17 0.55
CA THR A 347 -5.16 14.39 1.08
C THR A 347 -6.50 14.11 1.75
N HIS A 348 -7.30 13.20 1.19
CA HIS A 348 -8.56 12.79 1.80
C HIS A 348 -8.37 12.04 3.12
N PHE A 349 -7.36 11.18 3.19
CA PHE A 349 -7.11 10.34 4.36
C PHE A 349 -6.43 11.10 5.49
N PHE A 350 -5.42 11.93 5.18
CA PHE A 350 -4.64 12.63 6.18
C PHE A 350 -5.19 14.02 6.51
N ASP A 351 -5.73 14.76 5.54
CA ASP A 351 -5.92 16.21 5.66
C ASP A 351 -7.39 16.66 5.72
N ARG A 352 -8.37 15.76 5.53
CA ARG A 352 -9.81 16.06 5.59
C ARG A 352 -10.51 15.70 6.89
N GLY A 353 -9.72 15.55 7.96
CA GLY A 353 -10.23 15.31 9.32
C GLY A 353 -10.43 13.84 9.68
N THR A 354 -10.52 13.58 10.99
CA THR A 354 -10.59 12.23 11.56
C THR A 354 -11.85 11.48 11.17
N GLY A 355 -12.97 12.19 10.96
CA GLY A 355 -14.22 11.57 10.54
C GLY A 355 -14.15 10.92 9.16
N VAL A 356 -13.53 11.58 8.18
CA VAL A 356 -13.26 11.00 6.85
C VAL A 356 -12.28 9.84 6.96
N ARG A 357 -11.19 10.01 7.70
CA ARG A 357 -10.17 8.96 7.93
C ARG A 357 -10.77 7.69 8.52
N ASN A 358 -11.57 7.83 9.59
CA ASN A 358 -12.21 6.70 10.26
C ASN A 358 -13.21 6.00 9.34
N ALA A 359 -14.00 6.76 8.56
CA ALA A 359 -14.89 6.16 7.58
C ALA A 359 -14.14 5.34 6.51
N ILE A 360 -13.02 5.85 5.99
CA ILE A 360 -12.18 5.11 5.03
C ILE A 360 -11.68 3.80 5.65
N ARG A 361 -11.10 3.85 6.87
CA ARG A 361 -10.62 2.67 7.59
C ARG A 361 -11.73 1.63 7.77
N ASP A 362 -12.89 2.06 8.27
CA ASP A 362 -14.01 1.17 8.55
C ASP A 362 -14.54 0.53 7.26
N LEU A 363 -14.63 1.30 6.18
CA LEU A 363 -15.06 0.81 4.87
C LEU A 363 -14.06 -0.19 4.25
N ILE A 364 -12.75 0.04 4.39
CA ILE A 364 -11.73 -0.95 3.98
C ILE A 364 -11.86 -2.23 4.82
N ALA A 365 -12.01 -2.11 6.13
CA ALA A 365 -12.19 -3.26 7.01
C ALA A 365 -13.45 -4.07 6.66
N ILE A 366 -14.55 -3.38 6.33
CA ILE A 366 -15.79 -4.00 5.84
C ILE A 366 -15.54 -4.74 4.53
N ARG A 367 -14.93 -4.07 3.54
CA ARG A 367 -14.56 -4.65 2.24
C ARG A 367 -13.77 -5.95 2.40
N LYS A 368 -12.74 -5.93 3.24
CA LYS A 368 -11.89 -7.09 3.52
C LYS A 368 -12.61 -8.18 4.30
N SER A 369 -13.49 -7.82 5.23
CA SER A 369 -14.24 -8.81 6.02
C SER A 369 -15.11 -9.72 5.16
N VAL A 370 -15.77 -9.17 4.14
CA VAL A 370 -16.57 -9.96 3.19
C VAL A 370 -15.75 -10.46 2.00
N ARG A 371 -14.49 -10.00 1.88
CA ARG A 371 -13.59 -10.27 0.75
C ARG A 371 -14.19 -9.84 -0.60
N VAL A 372 -14.61 -8.58 -0.69
CA VAL A 372 -14.93 -7.98 -2.01
C VAL A 372 -13.65 -7.94 -2.83
N PHE A 373 -13.73 -8.41 -4.06
CA PHE A 373 -12.62 -8.40 -5.01
C PHE A 373 -13.02 -7.63 -6.27
N ALA A 374 -12.05 -7.30 -7.12
CA ALA A 374 -12.24 -6.43 -8.26
C ALA A 374 -13.29 -6.96 -9.24
N GLY A 375 -13.53 -8.28 -9.28
CA GLY A 375 -14.55 -8.92 -10.11
C GLY A 375 -15.85 -9.28 -9.37
N SER A 376 -16.07 -8.79 -8.15
CA SER A 376 -17.29 -9.05 -7.38
C SER A 376 -18.56 -8.74 -8.18
N SER A 377 -19.60 -9.56 -7.99
CA SER A 377 -20.92 -9.26 -8.54
C SER A 377 -21.56 -8.10 -7.79
N ILE A 378 -22.32 -7.29 -8.51
CA ILE A 378 -23.11 -6.19 -7.96
C ILE A 378 -24.52 -6.23 -8.52
N ASN A 379 -25.50 -6.01 -7.65
CA ASN A 379 -26.92 -5.86 -7.97
C ASN A 379 -27.43 -4.52 -7.46
N ILE A 380 -27.70 -3.58 -8.36
CA ILE A 380 -28.22 -2.25 -8.02
C ILE A 380 -29.75 -2.30 -7.96
N VAL A 381 -30.29 -2.31 -6.74
CA VAL A 381 -31.73 -2.45 -6.49
C VAL A 381 -32.46 -1.11 -6.52
N GLU A 382 -31.78 -0.01 -6.22
CA GLU A 382 -32.34 1.34 -6.29
C GLU A 382 -31.34 2.31 -6.90
N ALA A 383 -31.81 3.16 -7.82
CA ALA A 383 -31.07 4.29 -8.38
C ALA A 383 -32.07 5.38 -8.79
N ARG A 384 -32.24 6.37 -7.93
CA ARG A 384 -33.17 7.50 -8.02
C ARG A 384 -32.45 8.76 -7.58
N ASN A 385 -33.11 9.91 -7.65
CA ASN A 385 -32.46 11.17 -7.25
C ASN A 385 -31.96 11.12 -5.79
N ASP A 386 -32.80 10.65 -4.86
CA ASP A 386 -32.61 10.66 -3.41
C ASP A 386 -32.13 9.32 -2.80
N LEU A 387 -31.95 8.27 -3.62
CA LEU A 387 -31.54 6.94 -3.17
C LEU A 387 -30.72 6.20 -4.22
N TYR A 388 -29.58 5.68 -3.81
CA TYR A 388 -28.90 4.57 -4.46
C TYR A 388 -28.74 3.44 -3.46
N ALA A 389 -29.03 2.20 -3.86
CA ALA A 389 -28.77 1.04 -3.01
C ALA A 389 -28.35 -0.18 -3.85
N ALA A 390 -27.38 -0.92 -3.34
CA ALA A 390 -26.80 -2.07 -4.02
C ALA A 390 -26.40 -3.19 -3.05
N TYR A 391 -26.42 -4.41 -3.58
CA TYR A 391 -25.81 -5.59 -2.95
C TYR A 391 -24.54 -5.95 -3.72
N ILE A 392 -23.46 -6.26 -3.01
CA ILE A 392 -22.15 -6.60 -3.57
C ILE A 392 -21.65 -7.89 -2.92
N ASP A 393 -21.46 -8.93 -3.72
CA ASP A 393 -21.00 -10.23 -3.21
C ASP A 393 -19.48 -10.29 -3.18
N GLY A 394 -18.94 -10.51 -1.98
CA GLY A 394 -17.55 -10.90 -1.77
C GLY A 394 -17.41 -12.41 -1.66
N ARG A 395 -16.18 -12.90 -1.52
CA ARG A 395 -15.90 -14.34 -1.43
C ARG A 395 -16.37 -14.97 -0.11
N SER A 396 -16.62 -14.17 0.92
CA SER A 396 -16.95 -14.65 2.26
C SER A 396 -18.22 -14.03 2.85
N GLY A 397 -18.92 -13.18 2.10
CA GLY A 397 -20.17 -12.56 2.51
C GLY A 397 -20.65 -11.54 1.48
N THR A 398 -21.73 -10.86 1.80
CA THR A 398 -22.33 -9.83 0.93
C THR A 398 -22.39 -8.50 1.69
N ILE A 399 -22.04 -7.41 0.99
CA ILE A 399 -22.33 -6.05 1.45
C ILE A 399 -23.69 -5.63 0.91
N ALA A 400 -24.50 -5.00 1.74
CA ALA A 400 -25.60 -4.15 1.30
C ALA A 400 -25.25 -2.71 1.64
N MET A 401 -25.48 -1.76 0.74
CA MET A 401 -25.14 -0.37 1.00
C MET A 401 -26.18 0.58 0.41
N LYS A 402 -26.30 1.77 1.02
CA LYS A 402 -27.08 2.88 0.45
C LYS A 402 -26.34 4.21 0.46
N LEU A 403 -26.74 5.07 -0.45
CA LEU A 403 -26.45 6.51 -0.49
C LEU A 403 -27.76 7.31 -0.63
N GLY A 404 -27.77 8.55 -0.16
CA GLY A 404 -28.88 9.49 -0.31
C GLY A 404 -29.77 9.59 0.93
N SER A 405 -30.63 10.61 0.94
CA SER A 405 -31.46 11.00 2.09
C SER A 405 -32.65 10.07 2.32
N ARG A 406 -33.09 9.31 1.32
CA ARG A 406 -34.21 8.39 1.47
C ARG A 406 -33.86 7.23 2.39
N ASN A 407 -34.78 6.86 3.29
CA ASN A 407 -34.61 5.69 4.12
C ASN A 407 -34.60 4.40 3.29
N TRP A 408 -33.64 3.54 3.57
CA TRP A 408 -33.52 2.20 2.99
C TRP A 408 -32.66 1.33 3.91
N SER A 409 -33.01 0.06 4.02
CA SER A 409 -32.22 -0.99 4.66
C SER A 409 -32.35 -2.28 3.85
N PRO A 410 -31.38 -3.21 3.91
CA PRO A 410 -31.50 -4.48 3.23
C PRO A 410 -32.69 -5.28 3.78
N ASN A 411 -33.34 -6.06 2.92
CA ASN A 411 -34.45 -6.93 3.28
C ASN A 411 -33.94 -8.29 3.77
N GLY A 412 -34.67 -8.92 4.70
CA GLY A 412 -34.36 -10.24 5.25
C GLY A 412 -33.57 -10.21 6.57
N SER A 413 -33.30 -11.39 7.13
CA SER A 413 -32.57 -11.57 8.39
C SER A 413 -31.08 -11.81 8.17
N GLY A 414 -30.25 -11.51 9.17
CA GLY A 414 -28.80 -11.79 9.15
C GLY A 414 -27.93 -10.65 8.64
N TRP A 415 -28.50 -9.46 8.41
CA TRP A 415 -27.76 -8.23 8.12
C TRP A 415 -27.28 -7.55 9.40
N THR A 416 -26.02 -7.17 9.44
CA THR A 416 -25.42 -6.37 10.52
C THR A 416 -25.04 -5.01 9.97
N LEU A 417 -25.56 -3.92 10.56
CA LEU A 417 -25.10 -2.57 10.23
C LEU A 417 -23.65 -2.42 10.71
N ARG A 418 -22.75 -2.09 9.78
CA ARG A 418 -21.30 -1.99 10.07
C ARG A 418 -20.82 -0.55 10.20
N THR A 419 -21.39 0.36 9.40
CA THR A 419 -21.11 1.80 9.49
C THR A 419 -22.25 2.61 8.86
N SER A 420 -22.42 3.84 9.32
CA SER A 420 -23.37 4.80 8.77
C SER A 420 -22.94 6.23 9.06
N GLY A 421 -23.44 7.17 8.27
CA GLY A 421 -23.34 8.59 8.53
C GLY A 421 -24.41 9.34 7.74
N ASN A 422 -24.26 10.67 7.61
CA ASN A 422 -25.22 11.46 6.86
C ASN A 422 -25.33 10.96 5.42
N ASP A 423 -26.53 10.53 5.02
CA ASP A 423 -26.87 10.03 3.69
C ASP A 423 -26.05 8.81 3.19
N TYR A 424 -25.47 7.99 4.09
CA TYR A 424 -24.95 6.67 3.72
C TYR A 424 -25.04 5.64 4.85
N ALA A 425 -25.17 4.37 4.50
CA ALA A 425 -25.10 3.24 5.44
C ALA A 425 -24.64 1.97 4.74
N VAL A 426 -23.94 1.11 5.47
CA VAL A 426 -23.36 -0.14 4.97
C VAL A 426 -23.61 -1.27 5.95
N TRP A 427 -24.18 -2.37 5.46
CA TRP A 427 -24.43 -3.60 6.18
C TRP A 427 -23.64 -4.75 5.57
N THR A 428 -23.40 -5.79 6.36
CA THR A 428 -22.85 -7.06 5.86
C THR A 428 -23.72 -8.22 6.28
N GLN A 429 -23.75 -9.25 5.44
CA GLN A 429 -24.23 -10.59 5.77
C GLN A 429 -23.06 -11.56 5.51
N GLY A 430 -22.67 -12.32 6.53
CA GLY A 430 -21.41 -13.08 6.49
C GLY A 430 -20.17 -12.18 6.60
N GLY A 431 -19.05 -12.67 6.09
CA GLY A 431 -17.72 -12.12 6.28
C GLY A 431 -17.04 -12.67 7.53
N SER A 432 -15.70 -12.65 7.56
CA SER A 432 -14.99 -12.87 8.82
C SER A 432 -15.47 -11.84 9.82
N SER A 433 -15.65 -12.25 11.08
CA SER A 433 -15.74 -11.32 12.19
C SER A 433 -14.37 -10.66 12.35
N ASN A 434 -14.03 -9.77 11.42
CA ASN A 434 -13.15 -8.67 11.74
C ASN A 434 -14.01 -7.81 12.66
N ASN A 435 -14.01 -8.19 13.94
CA ASN A 435 -14.42 -7.31 15.01
C ASN A 435 -13.86 -5.95 14.61
N GLN A 436 -14.75 -4.95 14.51
CA GLN A 436 -14.45 -3.60 15.00
C GLN A 436 -13.32 -3.78 16.00
N GLN A 437 -12.09 -3.36 15.69
CA GLN A 437 -10.91 -3.70 16.48
C GLN A 437 -11.30 -3.44 17.93
N ASP A 438 -11.63 -4.51 18.66
CA ASP A 438 -12.00 -4.39 20.06
C ASP A 438 -10.76 -3.73 20.62
N ALA A 439 -10.91 -2.53 21.18
CA ALA A 439 -9.76 -1.85 21.74
C ALA A 439 -9.12 -2.86 22.68
N THR A 440 -7.94 -3.35 22.31
CA THR A 440 -7.34 -4.50 22.98
C THR A 440 -7.25 -4.15 24.46
N PRO A 441 -7.70 -5.02 25.38
CA PRO A 441 -7.60 -4.74 26.80
C PRO A 441 -6.21 -4.23 27.13
N PHE A 442 -6.13 -3.09 27.83
CA PHE A 442 -4.86 -2.47 28.11
C PHE A 442 -4.77 -2.06 29.58
N THR A 443 -3.55 -2.15 30.10
CA THR A 443 -3.23 -1.89 31.49
C THR A 443 -2.60 -0.51 31.64
N VAL A 444 -3.19 0.31 32.51
CA VAL A 444 -2.58 1.55 32.96
C VAL A 444 -1.94 1.35 34.33
N ASN A 445 -0.72 1.82 34.48
CA ASN A 445 0.03 1.77 35.73
C ASN A 445 0.36 3.19 36.15
N PHE A 446 0.08 3.53 37.41
CA PHE A 446 0.28 4.86 37.97
C PHE A 446 1.27 4.81 39.13
N PHE A 447 2.32 5.62 39.08
CA PHE A 447 3.30 5.74 40.16
C PHE A 447 2.77 6.72 41.20
N LYS A 448 2.42 6.22 42.39
CA LYS A 448 1.81 7.02 43.45
C LYS A 448 2.74 8.15 43.89
N PRO A 449 2.35 9.43 43.75
CA PRO A 449 3.16 10.54 44.25
C PRO A 449 3.29 10.54 45.79
N SER A 450 4.34 11.20 46.29
CA SER A 450 4.48 11.46 47.73
C SER A 450 3.34 12.37 48.20
N GLY A 451 2.75 12.07 49.36
CA GLY A 451 1.59 12.80 49.91
C GLY A 451 0.21 12.32 49.46
N TRP A 452 0.13 11.43 48.45
CA TRP A 452 -1.14 10.81 48.06
C TRP A 452 -1.49 9.62 48.97
N GLY A 453 -2.79 9.46 49.26
CA GLY A 453 -3.38 8.37 50.03
C GLY A 453 -3.21 6.98 49.38
N ASN A 454 -3.46 5.92 50.15
CA ASN A 454 -3.18 4.54 49.70
C ASN A 454 -4.31 3.90 48.88
N THR A 455 -5.45 4.58 48.73
CA THR A 455 -6.55 4.14 47.88
C THR A 455 -6.51 4.96 46.60
N LEU A 456 -5.99 4.38 45.51
CA LEU A 456 -5.94 5.04 44.21
C LEU A 456 -7.04 4.52 43.30
N ASN A 457 -7.66 5.42 42.53
CA ASN A 457 -8.66 5.11 41.53
C ASN A 457 -8.22 5.60 40.14
N ALA A 458 -8.67 4.91 39.10
CA ALA A 458 -8.56 5.31 37.71
C ALA A 458 -9.97 5.56 37.14
N TYR A 459 -10.28 6.81 36.85
CA TYR A 459 -11.53 7.22 36.22
C TYR A 459 -11.35 7.35 34.71
N PHE A 460 -12.13 6.59 33.93
CA PHE A 460 -12.06 6.57 32.47
C PHE A 460 -13.28 7.25 31.86
N PHE A 461 -13.05 8.17 30.94
CA PHE A 461 -14.13 8.87 30.25
C PHE A 461 -13.80 9.10 28.78
N ASP A 462 -14.85 9.19 27.97
CA ASP A 462 -14.76 9.54 26.56
C ASP A 462 -14.74 11.07 26.47
N SER A 463 -13.63 11.65 26.00
CA SER A 463 -13.52 13.10 25.87
C SER A 463 -14.45 13.71 24.81
N ALA A 464 -14.91 12.93 23.84
CA ALA A 464 -15.84 13.40 22.82
C ALA A 464 -17.28 13.40 23.34
N ALA A 465 -17.69 12.36 24.07
CA ALA A 465 -19.01 12.29 24.69
C ALA A 465 -19.13 13.06 26.02
N ASN A 466 -17.99 13.44 26.60
CA ASN A 466 -17.87 14.01 27.95
C ASN A 466 -18.61 13.17 29.00
N ALA A 467 -18.51 11.85 28.88
CA ALA A 467 -19.22 10.89 29.71
C ALA A 467 -18.30 9.74 30.12
N THR A 468 -18.59 9.11 31.28
CA THR A 468 -17.88 7.91 31.74
C THR A 468 -17.94 6.82 30.67
N ILE A 469 -16.83 6.13 30.44
CA ILE A 469 -16.80 5.04 29.46
C ILE A 469 -17.72 3.90 29.94
N PRO A 470 -18.68 3.43 29.11
CA PRO A 470 -19.56 2.33 29.49
C PRO A 470 -18.78 1.09 29.97
N GLY A 471 -19.20 0.49 31.08
CA GLY A 471 -18.48 -0.64 31.69
C GLY A 471 -17.33 -0.25 32.63
N THR A 472 -17.11 1.05 32.86
CA THR A 472 -16.25 1.56 33.93
C THR A 472 -17.07 2.30 34.99
N SER A 473 -16.53 2.44 36.21
CA SER A 473 -17.22 3.13 37.32
C SER A 473 -17.23 4.64 37.10
N GLU A 474 -18.36 5.27 37.48
CA GLU A 474 -18.45 6.72 37.62
C GLU A 474 -17.44 7.25 38.65
N TRP A 475 -17.30 8.58 38.73
CA TRP A 475 -16.39 9.24 39.67
C TRP A 475 -16.56 8.69 41.11
N PRO A 476 -15.48 8.30 41.82
CA PRO A 476 -14.06 8.56 41.56
C PRO A 476 -13.35 7.57 40.62
N GLY A 477 -14.07 6.69 39.95
CA GLY A 477 -13.50 5.69 39.04
C GLY A 477 -13.22 4.36 39.73
N GLN A 478 -12.48 3.50 39.03
CA GLN A 478 -12.21 2.14 39.48
C GLN A 478 -11.01 2.09 40.41
N GLN A 479 -11.16 1.43 41.56
CA GLN A 479 -10.04 1.24 42.49
C GLN A 479 -8.92 0.43 41.83
N MET A 480 -7.72 0.99 41.84
CA MET A 480 -6.52 0.36 41.30
C MET A 480 -5.90 -0.59 42.31
N THR A 481 -5.25 -1.64 41.82
CA THR A 481 -4.56 -2.61 42.66
C THR A 481 -3.11 -2.21 42.84
N ARG A 482 -2.65 -2.09 44.09
CA ARG A 482 -1.23 -1.83 44.37
C ARG A 482 -0.38 -3.01 43.92
N ILE A 483 0.68 -2.73 43.15
CA ILE A 483 1.67 -3.72 42.77
C ILE A 483 2.56 -4.01 43.98
N ALA A 484 2.50 -5.24 44.49
CA ALA A 484 3.15 -5.63 45.74
C ALA A 484 4.66 -5.31 45.73
N GLY A 485 5.15 -4.72 46.83
CA GLY A 485 6.56 -4.32 46.97
C GLY A 485 6.95 -3.02 46.27
N THR A 486 6.00 -2.26 45.69
CA THR A 486 6.31 -1.05 44.89
C THR A 486 5.40 0.13 45.22
N GLN A 487 5.67 1.29 44.60
CA GLN A 487 4.78 2.45 44.65
C GLN A 487 3.79 2.52 43.47
N TRP A 488 3.76 1.50 42.62
CA TRP A 488 2.90 1.46 41.45
C TRP A 488 1.53 0.86 41.78
N TYR A 489 0.52 1.34 41.06
CA TYR A 489 -0.85 0.84 41.09
C TYR A 489 -1.28 0.52 39.66
N SER A 490 -2.05 -0.54 39.48
CA SER A 490 -2.41 -1.07 38.16
C SER A 490 -3.91 -1.26 38.02
N TYR A 491 -4.41 -1.01 36.81
CA TYR A 491 -5.77 -1.35 36.40
C TYR A 491 -5.80 -1.71 34.92
N THR A 492 -6.49 -2.79 34.57
CA THR A 492 -6.71 -3.19 33.17
C THR A 492 -8.11 -2.83 32.76
N ILE A 493 -8.22 -2.01 31.72
CA ILE A 493 -9.50 -1.67 31.10
C ILE A 493 -9.70 -2.51 29.84
N THR A 494 -10.93 -2.96 29.64
CA THR A 494 -11.41 -3.46 28.35
C THR A 494 -12.36 -2.39 27.81
N PRO A 495 -11.92 -1.50 26.90
CA PRO A 495 -12.80 -0.45 26.42
C PRO A 495 -13.99 -1.05 25.66
N PRO A 496 -15.20 -0.55 25.88
CA PRO A 496 -16.39 -1.04 25.19
C PRO A 496 -16.33 -0.70 23.70
N SER A 497 -17.00 -1.51 22.88
CA SER A 497 -17.24 -1.21 21.47
C SER A 497 -17.92 0.16 21.32
N GLY A 498 -17.39 1.02 20.44
CA GLY A 498 -18.00 2.33 20.13
C GLY A 498 -17.29 3.55 20.74
N VAL A 499 -16.27 3.37 21.58
CA VAL A 499 -15.40 4.48 22.02
C VAL A 499 -14.12 4.50 21.19
N ALA A 500 -13.89 5.59 20.45
CA ALA A 500 -12.68 5.71 19.64
C ALA A 500 -11.42 5.74 20.54
N PRO A 501 -10.37 4.94 20.26
CA PRO A 501 -9.19 4.86 21.13
C PRO A 501 -8.56 6.21 21.46
N GLU A 502 -8.56 7.15 20.50
CA GLU A 502 -8.04 8.52 20.66
C GLU A 502 -8.84 9.39 21.63
N ASN A 503 -10.08 9.01 21.97
CA ASN A 503 -10.96 9.74 22.88
C ASN A 503 -10.86 9.25 24.33
N ILE A 504 -10.20 8.12 24.56
CA ILE A 504 -10.07 7.56 25.91
C ILE A 504 -9.19 8.49 26.75
N ARG A 505 -9.74 8.98 27.85
CA ARG A 505 -9.03 9.72 28.88
C ARG A 505 -9.05 8.94 30.18
N VAL A 506 -7.98 9.10 30.97
CA VAL A 506 -7.87 8.57 32.32
C VAL A 506 -7.45 9.68 33.29
N ILE A 507 -8.08 9.71 34.46
CA ILE A 507 -7.70 10.54 35.61
C ILE A 507 -7.35 9.60 36.76
N PHE A 508 -6.15 9.75 37.33
CA PHE A 508 -5.78 9.06 38.56
C PHE A 508 -6.08 9.96 39.76
N ASN A 509 -6.69 9.42 40.82
CA ASN A 509 -7.02 10.17 42.04
C ASN A 509 -6.93 9.30 43.30
N ASP A 510 -6.82 9.93 44.48
CA ASP A 510 -6.89 9.26 45.79
C ASP A 510 -8.12 9.67 46.64
N GLY A 511 -9.08 10.36 46.02
CA GLY A 511 -10.22 11.01 46.68
C GLY A 511 -9.98 12.45 47.14
N SER A 512 -8.72 12.87 47.33
CA SER A 512 -8.33 14.23 47.74
C SER A 512 -7.47 14.96 46.70
N ASN A 513 -6.67 14.21 45.94
CA ASN A 513 -5.73 14.66 44.90
C ASN A 513 -6.09 13.99 43.56
N GLN A 514 -5.77 14.63 42.44
CA GLN A 514 -5.98 14.07 41.10
C GLN A 514 -4.96 14.55 40.06
N THR A 515 -4.81 13.79 38.98
CA THR A 515 -4.09 14.23 37.77
C THR A 515 -4.98 15.09 36.87
N GLY A 516 -4.40 15.67 35.83
CA GLY A 516 -5.19 16.18 34.70
C GLY A 516 -5.78 15.03 33.85
N ASN A 517 -6.41 15.40 32.73
CA ASN A 517 -6.99 14.46 31.77
C ASN A 517 -5.90 13.83 30.91
N LEU A 518 -5.50 12.59 31.21
CA LEU A 518 -4.40 11.91 30.51
C LEU A 518 -4.96 11.09 29.35
N SER A 519 -4.36 11.20 28.16
CA SER A 519 -4.73 10.35 27.01
C SER A 519 -4.00 9.00 27.06
N ARG A 520 -4.74 7.89 26.97
CA ARG A 520 -4.15 6.55 26.84
C ARG A 520 -5.11 5.51 26.29
N ASN A 521 -4.60 4.69 25.36
CA ASN A 521 -5.34 3.61 24.70
C ASN A 521 -4.53 2.31 24.52
N THR A 522 -3.38 2.19 25.20
CA THR A 522 -2.46 1.05 25.14
C THR A 522 -1.77 0.84 26.49
N ASN A 523 -1.13 -0.31 26.72
CA ASN A 523 -0.42 -0.62 27.96
C ASN A 523 0.59 0.47 28.31
N GLY A 524 0.55 1.05 29.51
CA GLY A 524 1.42 2.18 29.85
C GLY A 524 1.68 2.37 31.33
N TRP A 525 2.76 3.10 31.61
CA TRP A 525 3.24 3.44 32.94
C TRP A 525 3.39 4.96 33.03
N TYR A 526 2.59 5.59 33.87
CA TYR A 526 2.56 7.03 34.08
C TYR A 526 3.26 7.43 35.39
N ARG A 527 4.24 8.33 35.29
CA ARG A 527 4.95 8.92 36.43
C ARG A 527 5.18 10.40 36.19
N GLY A 528 4.86 11.21 37.20
CA GLY A 528 5.04 12.67 37.16
C GLY A 528 4.17 13.29 36.07
N SER A 529 4.77 13.53 34.91
CA SER A 529 4.15 14.17 33.74
C SER A 529 4.26 13.35 32.45
N SER A 530 4.71 12.08 32.51
CA SER A 530 5.07 11.31 31.31
C SER A 530 4.57 9.88 31.33
N TRP A 531 4.24 9.37 30.13
CA TRP A 531 3.93 7.96 29.87
C TRP A 531 5.16 7.23 29.34
N THR A 532 5.29 5.96 29.72
CA THR A 532 6.19 5.00 29.09
C THR A 532 5.41 3.73 28.72
N ASN A 533 5.78 3.07 27.63
CA ASN A 533 5.05 1.89 27.13
C ASN A 533 5.48 0.58 27.82
N ASN A 534 6.63 0.59 28.49
CA ASN A 534 7.22 -0.57 29.15
C ASN A 534 7.33 -0.32 30.65
N CYS A 535 7.33 -1.39 31.45
CA CYS A 535 7.58 -1.33 32.89
C CYS A 535 8.91 -0.60 33.20
N PRO A 536 8.87 0.47 34.02
CA PRO A 536 10.07 1.12 34.54
C PRO A 536 10.81 0.22 35.53
N SER A 537 12.09 0.51 35.78
CA SER A 537 13.01 -0.34 36.56
C SER A 537 12.58 -0.65 38.01
N ASP A 538 11.59 0.07 38.55
CA ASP A 538 11.10 -0.03 39.93
C ASP A 538 9.65 -0.53 40.03
N CYS A 539 9.16 -1.19 38.97
CA CYS A 539 7.79 -1.67 38.89
C CYS A 539 7.48 -2.98 39.63
N GLY A 540 8.49 -3.58 40.27
CA GLY A 540 8.42 -4.79 41.10
C GLY A 540 8.04 -6.07 40.36
N ASN A 541 8.55 -7.19 40.85
CA ASN A 541 8.38 -8.51 40.22
C ASN A 541 6.93 -9.07 40.24
N ALA A 542 5.92 -8.29 40.64
CA ALA A 542 4.55 -8.74 40.78
C ALA A 542 3.71 -8.70 39.47
N PHE A 543 4.31 -8.36 38.32
CA PHE A 543 3.74 -8.60 36.98
C PHE A 543 4.46 -9.72 36.23
N ALA A 544 5.34 -10.46 36.90
CA ALA A 544 5.97 -11.65 36.36
C ALA A 544 5.05 -12.89 36.44
N SER A 545 3.82 -12.81 35.91
CA SER A 545 3.01 -13.99 35.54
C SER A 545 1.69 -13.63 34.84
N ALA A 546 1.76 -12.99 33.67
CA ALA A 546 0.89 -13.23 32.51
C ALA A 546 1.53 -12.62 31.26
N SER A 547 2.82 -12.95 31.04
CA SER A 547 3.63 -12.78 29.82
C SER A 547 5.11 -12.63 30.16
N GLN A 548 5.70 -13.51 30.99
CA GLN A 548 7.15 -13.74 30.98
C GLN A 548 7.58 -14.89 31.89
N GLN A 549 7.88 -16.04 31.29
CA GLN A 549 9.03 -16.90 31.61
C GLN A 549 9.49 -17.40 30.24
N SER A 550 10.63 -17.03 29.65
CA SER A 550 11.87 -16.45 30.16
C SER A 550 12.48 -15.50 29.12
N ILE A 551 12.50 -14.19 29.40
CA ILE A 551 13.57 -13.30 28.92
C ILE A 551 14.51 -13.13 30.10
N ASN A 552 15.49 -14.02 30.20
CA ASN A 552 16.71 -13.73 30.95
C ASN A 552 17.83 -13.52 29.94
N ASN A 553 18.38 -12.31 29.95
CA ASN A 553 19.62 -11.89 29.29
C ASN A 553 19.67 -11.96 27.76
N LYS A 554 18.91 -11.09 27.09
CA LYS A 554 19.43 -10.44 25.88
C LYS A 554 20.10 -9.13 26.29
N SER A 555 21.38 -9.27 26.63
CA SER A 555 22.37 -8.26 26.32
C SER A 555 22.02 -7.62 24.97
N ASN A 556 22.19 -6.30 24.84
CA ASN A 556 22.37 -5.65 23.54
C ASN A 556 23.63 -6.24 22.88
N VAL A 557 23.57 -7.51 22.49
CA VAL A 557 24.53 -8.15 21.64
C VAL A 557 24.25 -7.57 20.26
N LYS A 558 25.02 -6.56 19.92
CA LYS A 558 25.23 -6.23 18.51
C LYS A 558 25.73 -7.53 17.86
N HIS A 559 24.90 -8.17 17.03
CA HIS A 559 25.29 -9.38 16.33
C HIS A 559 26.34 -9.01 15.28
N GLU A 560 27.61 -9.03 15.66
CA GLU A 560 28.73 -8.93 14.72
C GLU A 560 28.97 -10.30 14.12
N PHE A 561 28.88 -10.38 12.79
CA PHE A 561 29.16 -11.59 12.03
C PHE A 561 30.38 -11.37 11.16
N THR A 562 31.45 -12.11 11.43
CA THR A 562 32.67 -12.06 10.63
C THR A 562 32.98 -13.46 10.12
N LEU A 563 33.02 -13.61 8.80
CA LEU A 563 33.47 -14.82 8.12
C LEU A 563 34.86 -14.55 7.55
N SER A 564 35.89 -15.20 8.10
CA SER A 564 37.29 -14.94 7.73
C SER A 564 38.15 -16.21 7.84
N PRO A 565 39.14 -16.41 6.93
CA PRO A 565 39.38 -15.61 5.73
C PRO A 565 38.29 -15.78 4.66
N ASN A 566 38.15 -14.73 3.83
CA ASN A 566 37.40 -14.73 2.58
C ASN A 566 38.36 -14.22 1.48
N PRO A 567 38.89 -15.07 0.58
CA PRO A 567 38.35 -16.38 0.16
C PRO A 567 38.38 -17.51 1.21
N ILE A 568 37.39 -18.41 1.12
CA ILE A 568 37.17 -19.52 2.05
C ILE A 568 38.30 -20.54 1.94
N THR A 569 38.86 -20.94 3.08
CA THR A 569 39.82 -22.04 3.22
C THR A 569 39.31 -23.03 4.27
N ASP A 570 40.01 -24.14 4.50
CA ASP A 570 39.67 -25.07 5.60
C ASP A 570 39.89 -24.47 6.99
N GLN A 571 40.46 -23.27 7.07
CA GLN A 571 40.63 -22.48 8.29
C GLN A 571 39.59 -21.37 8.42
N THR A 572 38.60 -21.28 7.53
CA THR A 572 37.56 -20.25 7.60
C THR A 572 36.66 -20.44 8.81
N GLN A 573 36.50 -19.37 9.57
CA GLN A 573 35.70 -19.34 10.78
C GLN A 573 34.59 -18.30 10.65
N LEU A 574 33.39 -18.68 11.11
CA LEU A 574 32.33 -17.74 11.41
C LEU A 574 32.44 -17.36 12.89
N ARG A 575 32.74 -16.09 13.14
CA ARG A 575 32.60 -15.48 14.46
C ARG A 575 31.26 -14.78 14.54
N LEU A 576 30.49 -15.13 15.55
CA LEU A 576 29.20 -14.51 15.84
C LEU A 576 29.00 -14.35 17.34
N ASN A 577 28.31 -13.30 17.75
CA ASN A 577 27.76 -13.21 19.10
C ASN A 577 26.28 -13.59 19.02
N THR A 578 25.87 -14.64 19.72
CA THR A 578 24.53 -15.26 19.58
C THR A 578 23.94 -15.52 20.95
N GLU A 579 22.62 -15.62 21.01
CA GLU A 579 21.91 -16.06 22.20
C GLU A 579 21.78 -17.58 22.23
N GLU A 580 21.22 -18.10 23.32
CA GLU A 580 20.94 -19.52 23.45
C GLU A 580 19.84 -19.97 22.48
N GLY A 581 20.10 -21.02 21.72
CA GLY A 581 19.13 -21.56 20.77
C GLY A 581 19.74 -22.55 19.77
N LEU A 582 18.90 -23.13 18.93
CA LEU A 582 19.32 -23.97 17.82
C LEU A 582 19.89 -23.08 16.71
N LEU A 583 21.22 -23.07 16.58
CA LEU A 583 21.90 -22.33 15.51
C LEU A 583 22.05 -23.24 14.30
N GLU A 584 21.45 -22.83 13.19
CA GLU A 584 21.55 -23.46 11.89
C GLU A 584 22.30 -22.54 10.93
N ILE A 585 23.33 -23.07 10.26
CA ILE A 585 24.05 -22.37 9.20
C ILE A 585 23.92 -23.20 7.95
N THR A 586 23.34 -22.60 6.92
CA THR A 586 23.22 -23.19 5.59
C THR A 586 24.08 -22.41 4.60
N VAL A 587 24.64 -23.11 3.63
CA VAL A 587 25.41 -22.53 2.54
C VAL A 587 24.70 -22.83 1.23
N SER A 588 24.59 -21.83 0.37
CA SER A 588 23.99 -21.94 -0.97
C SER A 588 24.96 -21.47 -2.04
N ASN A 589 24.97 -22.14 -3.19
CA ASN A 589 25.71 -21.70 -4.37
C ASN A 589 24.83 -20.84 -5.30
N LEU A 590 25.40 -20.31 -6.39
CA LEU A 590 24.66 -19.50 -7.37
C LEU A 590 23.52 -20.24 -8.08
N SER A 591 23.52 -21.58 -8.09
CA SER A 591 22.42 -22.38 -8.64
C SER A 591 21.30 -22.69 -7.64
N GLY A 592 21.35 -22.12 -6.42
CA GLY A 592 20.35 -22.29 -5.38
C GLY A 592 20.45 -23.60 -4.57
N SER A 593 21.43 -24.45 -4.87
CA SER A 593 21.67 -25.68 -4.11
C SER A 593 22.15 -25.35 -2.70
N THR A 594 21.43 -25.81 -1.69
CA THR A 594 21.66 -25.47 -0.28
C THR A 594 22.12 -26.68 0.53
N THR A 595 23.06 -26.50 1.45
CA THR A 595 23.53 -27.55 2.37
C THR A 595 23.71 -26.98 3.77
N THR A 596 23.25 -27.70 4.79
CA THR A 596 23.47 -27.33 6.19
C THR A 596 24.89 -27.68 6.61
N VAL A 597 25.67 -26.67 7.02
CA VAL A 597 27.07 -26.83 7.46
C VAL A 597 27.21 -26.81 8.98
N PHE A 598 26.21 -26.30 9.70
CA PHE A 598 26.12 -26.32 11.16
C PHE A 598 24.67 -26.40 11.59
N ASN A 599 24.33 -27.24 12.58
CA ASN A 599 22.99 -27.30 13.17
C ASN A 599 23.06 -27.88 14.58
N GLN A 600 23.30 -27.03 15.59
CA GLN A 600 23.43 -27.46 16.98
C GLN A 600 22.90 -26.40 17.93
N LYS A 601 22.46 -26.81 19.12
CA LYS A 601 22.14 -25.87 20.20
C LYS A 601 23.43 -25.17 20.65
N VAL A 602 23.38 -23.86 20.70
CA VAL A 602 24.46 -23.01 21.21
C VAL A 602 23.95 -22.27 22.44
N ASN A 603 24.85 -22.02 23.41
CA ASN A 603 24.55 -21.17 24.57
C ASN A 603 24.81 -19.69 24.22
N ASN A 604 24.23 -18.78 25.01
CA ASN A 604 24.46 -17.34 24.88
C ASN A 604 25.96 -16.97 24.93
N GLY A 605 26.38 -16.01 24.11
CA GLY A 605 27.72 -15.44 24.04
C GLY A 605 28.42 -15.59 22.69
N GLN A 606 29.69 -15.15 22.63
CA GLN A 606 30.50 -15.22 21.42
C GLN A 606 30.84 -16.67 21.05
N LYS A 607 30.63 -17.02 19.78
CA LYS A 607 30.94 -18.32 19.19
C LYS A 607 31.90 -18.15 18.02
N THR A 608 32.81 -19.11 17.89
CA THR A 608 33.64 -19.30 16.71
C THR A 608 33.31 -20.68 16.16
N ILE A 609 32.81 -20.72 14.93
CA ILE A 609 32.39 -21.95 14.27
C ILE A 609 33.30 -22.17 13.07
N ASN A 610 33.96 -23.32 13.02
CA ASN A 610 34.75 -23.72 11.85
C ASN A 610 33.79 -24.04 10.72
N ILE A 611 33.92 -23.30 9.62
CA ILE A 611 33.18 -23.54 8.40
C ILE A 611 34.07 -24.40 7.53
N GLU A 612 33.86 -25.72 7.55
CA GLU A 612 34.68 -26.66 6.79
C GLU A 612 34.61 -26.38 5.28
N GLY A 613 35.62 -25.69 4.75
CA GLY A 613 35.76 -25.38 3.32
C GLY A 613 35.72 -26.63 2.43
N ALA A 614 36.15 -27.78 2.94
CA ALA A 614 36.10 -29.09 2.29
C ALA A 614 34.69 -29.56 1.88
N LYS A 615 33.61 -29.06 2.52
CA LYS A 615 32.23 -29.39 2.14
C LYS A 615 31.74 -28.66 0.88
N LEU A 616 32.44 -27.62 0.43
CA LEU A 616 32.14 -26.88 -0.80
C LEU A 616 32.99 -27.42 -1.95
N LYS A 617 32.42 -28.20 -2.88
CA LYS A 617 33.23 -28.95 -3.86
C LYS A 617 33.80 -28.12 -5.02
N THR A 618 33.29 -26.90 -5.28
CA THR A 618 33.61 -26.12 -6.49
C THR A 618 34.09 -24.70 -6.15
N PRO A 619 35.05 -24.12 -6.90
CA PRO A 619 35.31 -22.69 -6.86
C PRO A 619 34.06 -21.88 -7.22
N GLY A 620 33.83 -20.74 -6.57
CA GLY A 620 32.66 -19.90 -6.84
C GLY A 620 32.20 -19.02 -5.68
N VAL A 621 31.09 -18.32 -5.89
CA VAL A 621 30.44 -17.47 -4.88
C VAL A 621 29.43 -18.30 -4.09
N TYR A 622 29.48 -18.18 -2.77
CA TYR A 622 28.61 -18.86 -1.82
C TYR A 622 27.92 -17.87 -0.88
N PHE A 623 26.66 -18.15 -0.56
CA PHE A 623 25.87 -17.38 0.42
C PHE A 623 25.58 -18.23 1.65
N TYR A 624 26.04 -17.76 2.80
CA TYR A 624 25.80 -18.35 4.10
C TYR A 624 24.57 -17.72 4.73
N THR A 625 23.54 -18.52 5.03
CA THR A 625 22.36 -18.08 5.78
C THR A 625 22.48 -18.62 7.20
N ILE A 626 22.51 -17.71 8.18
CA ILE A 626 22.65 -18.02 9.61
C ILE A 626 21.28 -17.84 10.25
N LYS A 627 20.75 -18.89 10.88
CA LYS A 627 19.46 -18.89 11.57
C LYS A 627 19.62 -19.29 13.02
N LEU A 628 18.85 -18.66 13.91
CA LEU A 628 18.71 -19.09 15.29
C LEU A 628 17.24 -19.40 15.57
N ASN A 629 16.96 -20.61 16.06
CA ASN A 629 15.60 -21.09 16.30
C ASN A 629 14.68 -20.93 15.08
N GLY A 630 15.22 -21.15 13.87
CA GLY A 630 14.49 -21.04 12.60
C GLY A 630 14.38 -19.62 12.02
N VAL A 631 14.80 -18.58 12.75
CA VAL A 631 14.76 -17.17 12.31
C VAL A 631 16.10 -16.78 11.68
N THR A 632 16.09 -16.23 10.46
CA THR A 632 17.30 -15.74 9.78
C THR A 632 17.88 -14.51 10.48
N LEU A 633 19.11 -14.62 10.97
CA LEU A 633 19.84 -13.54 11.63
C LEU A 633 20.67 -12.71 10.64
N LYS A 634 21.32 -13.37 9.68
CA LYS A 634 22.19 -12.71 8.70
C LYS A 634 22.42 -13.60 7.48
N GLN A 635 22.67 -12.96 6.34
CA GLN A 635 23.28 -13.58 5.17
C GLN A 635 24.66 -12.98 4.89
N LEU A 636 25.65 -13.84 4.62
CA LEU A 636 27.02 -13.44 4.31
C LEU A 636 27.44 -14.02 2.95
N LYS A 637 28.22 -13.25 2.19
CA LYS A 637 28.79 -13.66 0.90
C LYS A 637 30.26 -14.03 1.09
N ALA A 638 30.69 -15.17 0.55
CA ALA A 638 32.11 -15.53 0.51
C ALA A 638 32.48 -16.25 -0.80
N VAL A 639 33.76 -16.20 -1.15
CA VAL A 639 34.30 -16.75 -2.39
C VAL A 639 35.16 -17.96 -2.05
N LYS A 640 34.94 -19.11 -2.69
CA LYS A 640 35.92 -20.22 -2.68
C LYS A 640 36.77 -20.13 -3.93
N LYS A 641 38.09 -20.12 -3.76
CA LYS A 641 39.06 -20.14 -4.85
C LYS A 641 39.20 -21.54 -5.44
#